data_AF-A0AAV7NLG1-F1
#
_entry.id   AF-A0AAV7NLG1-F1
#
_cell.length_a   1.000
_cell.length_b   1.000
_cell.length_c   1.000
_cell.angle_alpha   90.00
_cell.angle_beta   90.00
_cell.angle_gamma   90.00
#
_symmetry.space_group_name_H-M   'P 1'
#
loop_
_entity.id
_entity.type
_entity.pdbx_description
1 polymer ?
#
loop_
_entity_poly.entity_id
_entity_poly.type
_entity_poly.pdbx_seq_one_letter_code
_entity_poly.pdbx_strand_id
1 'polypeptide(L)'
;MAAMAARGVCQRALRMTLVLKMGALQSRWCIISSRTLYSAHDPSEKTFEKILIANRGEIACRVMRTCKKMGIKTVAVHSDVDSAAVHVKMADEAVCVGPAPTSKSYLNMDAIMDAIRKTGAQAVHPGYGFLSENKEFAKRLTAEGVTFIGPDTHAIQAMGDKIESKLLAKNAKVNTIPGFDGVVKDADEAVRIAGEIGYPVMIKASAGGGGKGMRIAWDDEETREGFRFSSQEAASSFGDDRLLIEKFIDNPRHIEIQVLADKHGNALWLNERECSIQRRNQKVVEEAPSTFLDPGTRKAMGEQAVALAKVVKYSSAGTVEFLVDSKKNFYFLEMNTRLQVEHPITECITGLDLVQEMIRVAKGYPLNYRQEDIPINGWALECRVYAEDPYKSFGLPSIGRLSQYREPLHVEGVRVDSGIQEGSDISIYYDPMISKLVTYGSNRAEALQRMEEALDSYVIRGVTHNVPLLREVITNPLFIEGNITTKFLPDVYPDGFKGHSLTEREKKELLATAVSLYVAAQQRSQRFQENPRVPLAKSEVKRWDLSAQLDGKSHSVTASQDGALFCGKNFDPKKAWCRSCNQQGHQTGDKACPKKGSTSTTTPVSTGLASFQVGSTVCPEQIRVHTEATLVSEGEVDLAILAAWPPNMKKYRQKLFINGTRVEALRDTGASVTMVTDKLVSPGQYLTGQTYPVTNADNQTKVHPMAMVTLEWGGVTGLKQVVVSSAIPVDCLLGNDPESSAWAEVKLKTHAAMLGIPELVCIKTTAQCKAR
;
A
#
# COMPACT_ATOMS: atom_id res chain seq x y z
N MET A 1 66.10 24.14 -3.14
CA MET A 1 66.65 25.48 -3.39
C MET A 1 66.17 25.95 -4.75
N ALA A 2 65.42 27.06 -4.76
CA ALA A 2 65.35 28.13 -5.78
C ALA A 2 65.27 27.67 -7.26
N ALA A 3 64.18 27.90 -7.99
CA ALA A 3 63.54 29.20 -8.15
C ALA A 3 61.99 29.12 -8.16
N MET A 4 61.40 29.80 -7.18
CA MET A 4 60.04 30.32 -7.21
C MET A 4 60.02 31.69 -7.91
N ALA A 5 58.81 32.06 -8.38
CA ALA A 5 58.35 33.39 -8.82
C ALA A 5 58.72 33.77 -10.28
N ALA A 6 57.80 34.19 -11.15
CA ALA A 6 56.55 34.91 -10.91
C ALA A 6 55.57 34.86 -12.12
N ARG A 7 54.28 35.08 -11.82
CA ARG A 7 53.16 35.53 -12.69
C ARG A 7 52.67 34.48 -13.71
N GLY A 8 51.49 33.86 -13.61
CA GLY A 8 50.18 34.34 -13.16
C GLY A 8 49.35 34.75 -14.36
N VAL A 9 48.49 33.86 -14.88
CA VAL A 9 47.20 34.12 -15.56
C VAL A 9 46.51 32.77 -15.90
N CYS A 10 45.27 32.63 -15.41
CA CYS A 10 44.14 31.82 -15.92
C CYS A 10 44.25 30.29 -16.06
N GLN A 11 44.07 29.57 -14.94
CA GLN A 11 43.71 28.14 -14.91
C GLN A 11 42.18 27.89 -14.76
N ARG A 12 41.34 28.91 -14.97
CA ARG A 12 39.87 28.79 -14.93
C ARG A 12 39.25 28.41 -16.28
N ALA A 13 39.93 28.64 -17.40
CA ALA A 13 39.39 28.35 -18.74
C ALA A 13 39.44 26.86 -19.12
N LEU A 14 40.39 26.07 -18.60
CA LEU A 14 40.54 24.66 -18.99
C LEU A 14 39.63 23.68 -18.21
N ARG A 15 39.03 24.11 -17.09
CA ARG A 15 38.06 23.30 -16.33
C ARG A 15 36.62 23.43 -16.83
N MET A 16 36.29 24.49 -17.57
CA MET A 16 34.93 24.69 -18.08
C MET A 16 34.62 23.84 -19.33
N THR A 17 35.64 23.42 -20.08
CA THR A 17 35.42 22.62 -21.31
C THR A 17 35.35 21.10 -21.05
N LEU A 18 35.77 20.63 -19.88
CA LEU A 18 35.69 19.19 -19.51
C LEU A 18 34.35 18.83 -18.82
N VAL A 19 33.71 19.79 -18.14
CA VAL A 19 32.42 19.58 -17.46
C VAL A 19 31.24 19.58 -18.45
N LEU A 20 31.36 20.30 -19.57
CA LEU A 20 30.32 20.31 -20.62
C LEU A 20 30.33 19.07 -21.54
N LYS A 21 31.34 18.19 -21.45
CA LYS A 21 31.34 16.89 -22.16
C LYS A 21 30.91 15.70 -21.30
N MET A 22 30.96 15.77 -19.96
CA MET A 22 30.51 14.67 -19.10
C MET A 22 29.00 14.70 -18.78
N GLY A 23 28.35 15.88 -18.79
CA GLY A 23 26.90 16.00 -18.60
C GLY A 23 26.04 15.45 -19.76
N ALA A 24 26.60 15.34 -20.96
CA ALA A 24 25.95 14.74 -22.13
C ALA A 24 26.22 13.22 -22.27
N LEU A 25 27.14 12.65 -21.47
CA LEU A 25 27.48 11.23 -21.47
C LEU A 25 26.76 10.46 -20.35
N GLN A 26 26.46 11.08 -19.21
CA GLN A 26 25.69 10.43 -18.12
C GLN A 26 24.18 10.33 -18.40
N SER A 27 23.60 11.25 -19.17
CA SER A 27 22.20 11.17 -19.63
C SER A 27 21.98 10.12 -20.73
N ARG A 28 23.06 9.66 -21.39
CA ARG A 28 23.04 8.54 -22.34
C ARG A 28 23.42 7.19 -21.74
N TRP A 29 23.91 7.14 -20.50
CA TRP A 29 24.25 5.89 -19.80
C TRP A 29 23.18 5.41 -18.81
N CYS A 30 22.32 6.29 -18.28
CA CYS A 30 21.13 5.87 -17.53
C CYS A 30 20.00 5.25 -18.39
N ILE A 31 20.20 5.15 -19.71
CA ILE A 31 19.23 4.54 -20.64
C ILE A 31 19.71 3.16 -21.13
N ILE A 32 20.91 2.69 -20.73
CA ILE A 32 21.51 1.45 -21.28
C ILE A 32 21.88 0.45 -20.17
N SER A 33 21.07 0.38 -19.11
CA SER A 33 21.13 -0.74 -18.15
C SER A 33 19.75 -1.29 -17.79
N SER A 34 18.75 -1.15 -18.68
CA SER A 34 17.72 -2.18 -18.71
C SER A 34 18.35 -3.40 -19.38
N ARG A 35 19.01 -4.26 -18.60
CA ARG A 35 19.01 -5.67 -19.00
C ARG A 35 17.55 -6.00 -19.23
N THR A 36 17.17 -6.33 -20.46
CA THR A 36 15.80 -6.76 -20.75
C THR A 36 15.57 -7.96 -19.86
N LEU A 37 14.86 -7.75 -18.73
CA LEU A 37 14.56 -8.80 -17.76
C LEU A 37 13.84 -9.96 -18.43
N TYR A 38 13.17 -9.66 -19.55
CA TYR A 38 12.35 -10.59 -20.28
C TYR A 38 13.02 -11.07 -21.56
N SER A 39 12.70 -12.30 -21.95
CA SER A 39 12.96 -12.87 -23.27
C SER A 39 12.63 -11.90 -24.39
N ALA A 40 13.54 -11.75 -25.35
CA ALA A 40 13.33 -10.91 -26.51
C ALA A 40 12.18 -11.45 -27.38
N HIS A 41 11.30 -10.56 -27.85
CA HIS A 41 10.31 -10.91 -28.86
C HIS A 41 11.01 -11.14 -30.21
N ASP A 42 10.70 -12.26 -30.87
CA ASP A 42 11.11 -12.51 -32.25
C ASP A 42 10.20 -11.75 -33.22
N PRO A 43 10.69 -10.69 -33.90
CA PRO A 43 9.87 -9.89 -34.81
C PRO A 43 9.48 -10.64 -36.10
N SER A 44 10.03 -11.82 -36.36
CA SER A 44 9.66 -12.65 -37.51
C SER A 44 8.36 -13.43 -37.29
N GLU A 45 7.94 -13.62 -36.04
CA GLU A 45 6.67 -14.26 -35.71
C GLU A 45 5.51 -13.31 -36.02
N LYS A 46 4.60 -13.74 -36.92
CA LYS A 46 3.34 -13.03 -37.15
C LYS A 46 2.54 -12.95 -35.86
N THR A 47 2.19 -11.74 -35.44
CA THR A 47 1.35 -11.47 -34.26
C THR A 47 -0.13 -11.30 -34.65
N PHE A 48 -0.98 -11.02 -33.67
CA PHE A 48 -2.31 -10.47 -33.93
C PHE A 48 -2.17 -8.99 -34.27
N GLU A 49 -3.04 -8.48 -35.14
CA GLU A 49 -3.04 -7.05 -35.46
C GLU A 49 -3.68 -6.24 -34.33
N LYS A 50 -4.75 -6.76 -33.73
CA LYS A 50 -5.52 -6.11 -32.67
C LYS A 50 -6.05 -7.10 -31.64
N ILE A 51 -5.79 -6.82 -30.36
CA ILE A 51 -6.28 -7.59 -29.21
C ILE A 51 -7.20 -6.71 -28.37
N LEU A 52 -8.36 -7.23 -27.99
CA LEU A 52 -9.22 -6.63 -26.97
C LEU A 52 -8.87 -7.20 -25.60
N ILE A 53 -8.75 -6.34 -24.59
CA ILE A 53 -8.48 -6.76 -23.22
C ILE A 53 -9.79 -6.69 -22.45
N ALA A 54 -10.39 -7.85 -22.17
CA ALA A 54 -11.68 -7.98 -21.49
C ALA A 54 -11.49 -7.91 -19.95
N ASN A 55 -10.81 -6.86 -19.49
CA ASN A 55 -10.50 -6.63 -18.09
C ASN A 55 -10.23 -5.13 -17.83
N ARG A 56 -9.84 -4.78 -16.60
CA ARG A 56 -9.58 -3.42 -16.14
C ARG A 56 -8.31 -3.32 -15.28
N GLY A 57 -7.96 -2.11 -14.87
CA GLY A 57 -6.97 -1.88 -13.83
C GLY A 57 -5.56 -2.33 -14.22
N GLU A 58 -4.80 -2.87 -13.26
CA GLU A 58 -3.37 -3.17 -13.47
C GLU A 58 -3.15 -4.22 -14.55
N ILE A 59 -3.96 -5.29 -14.56
CA ILE A 59 -3.83 -6.37 -15.55
C ILE A 59 -4.20 -5.87 -16.95
N ALA A 60 -5.18 -4.95 -17.00
CA ALA A 60 -5.44 -4.00 -18.06
C ALA A 60 -4.15 -3.54 -18.79
N CYS A 61 -3.43 -2.74 -18.01
CA CYS A 61 -2.20 -2.08 -18.41
C CYS A 61 -1.06 -3.08 -18.66
N ARG A 62 -0.92 -4.13 -17.84
CA ARG A 62 0.12 -5.16 -17.97
C ARG A 62 0.05 -5.85 -19.33
N VAL A 63 -1.15 -6.21 -19.78
CA VAL A 63 -1.35 -6.84 -21.09
C VAL A 63 -1.05 -5.85 -22.21
N MET A 64 -1.58 -4.63 -22.12
CA MET A 64 -1.35 -3.59 -23.12
C MET A 64 0.14 -3.22 -23.27
N ARG A 65 0.91 -3.21 -22.17
CA ARG A 65 2.36 -3.00 -22.20
C ARG A 65 3.07 -4.06 -23.04
N THR A 66 2.69 -5.33 -22.93
CA THR A 66 3.26 -6.41 -23.77
C THR A 66 2.79 -6.30 -25.21
N CYS A 67 1.49 -6.08 -25.46
CA CYS A 67 0.98 -5.85 -26.81
C CYS A 67 1.74 -4.72 -27.52
N LYS A 68 1.97 -3.60 -26.84
CA LYS A 68 2.73 -2.46 -27.37
C LYS A 68 4.17 -2.83 -27.74
N LYS A 69 4.86 -3.62 -26.91
CA LYS A 69 6.21 -4.13 -27.23
C LYS A 69 6.21 -5.05 -28.46
N MET A 70 5.14 -5.80 -28.65
CA MET A 70 4.94 -6.70 -29.79
C MET A 70 4.34 -6.02 -31.03
N GLY A 71 4.11 -4.70 -31.01
CA GLY A 71 3.51 -3.96 -32.12
C GLY A 71 2.02 -4.25 -32.36
N ILE A 72 1.31 -4.78 -31.36
CA ILE A 72 -0.10 -5.17 -31.45
C ILE A 72 -1.01 -4.03 -30.98
N LYS A 73 -2.03 -3.68 -31.77
CA LYS A 73 -3.06 -2.70 -31.38
C LYS A 73 -3.93 -3.22 -30.25
N THR A 74 -4.39 -2.33 -29.38
CA THR A 74 -5.13 -2.69 -28.17
C THR A 74 -6.48 -2.01 -28.06
N VAL A 75 -7.48 -2.76 -27.61
CA VAL A 75 -8.82 -2.24 -27.29
C VAL A 75 -9.10 -2.43 -25.80
N ALA A 76 -9.41 -1.35 -25.10
CA ALA A 76 -9.92 -1.39 -23.74
C ALA A 76 -11.45 -1.51 -23.73
N VAL A 77 -12.00 -2.36 -22.86
CA VAL A 77 -13.40 -2.22 -22.42
C VAL A 77 -13.44 -1.48 -21.08
N HIS A 78 -14.50 -0.71 -20.85
CA HIS A 78 -14.68 -0.02 -19.59
C HIS A 78 -16.15 0.18 -19.22
N SER A 79 -16.41 0.38 -17.92
CA SER A 79 -17.69 0.92 -17.47
C SER A 79 -17.71 2.45 -17.56
N ASP A 80 -18.87 3.07 -17.38
CA ASP A 80 -19.03 4.53 -17.26
C ASP A 80 -18.06 5.16 -16.24
N VAL A 81 -17.98 4.60 -15.03
CA VAL A 81 -17.11 5.10 -13.94
C VAL A 81 -15.61 4.88 -14.19
N ASP A 82 -15.23 3.95 -15.07
CA ASP A 82 -13.84 3.69 -15.45
C ASP A 82 -13.43 4.47 -16.72
N SER A 83 -14.29 5.34 -17.27
CA SER A 83 -14.02 6.09 -18.51
C SER A 83 -12.72 6.93 -18.47
N ALA A 84 -12.27 7.34 -17.29
CA ALA A 84 -11.02 8.07 -17.09
C ALA A 84 -9.86 7.21 -16.54
N ALA A 85 -10.04 5.89 -16.44
CA ALA A 85 -9.06 4.97 -15.89
C ALA A 85 -7.79 4.89 -16.76
N VAL A 86 -6.67 4.47 -16.16
CA VAL A 86 -5.37 4.43 -16.83
C VAL A 86 -5.38 3.45 -18.01
N HIS A 87 -6.02 2.28 -17.86
CA HIS A 87 -6.07 1.27 -18.94
C HIS A 87 -6.86 1.78 -20.15
N VAL A 88 -7.89 2.61 -19.95
CA VAL A 88 -8.66 3.24 -21.04
C VAL A 88 -7.79 4.22 -21.82
N LYS A 89 -7.04 5.06 -21.11
CA LYS A 89 -6.11 6.04 -21.73
C LYS A 89 -4.91 5.38 -22.41
N MET A 90 -4.54 4.17 -22.00
CA MET A 90 -3.39 3.44 -22.53
C MET A 90 -3.69 2.73 -23.86
N ALA A 91 -4.94 2.33 -24.09
CA ALA A 91 -5.34 1.60 -25.27
C ALA A 91 -5.39 2.48 -26.53
N ASP A 92 -5.26 1.85 -27.71
CA ASP A 92 -5.44 2.54 -28.99
C ASP A 92 -6.90 2.92 -29.24
N GLU A 93 -7.82 2.08 -28.78
CA GLU A 93 -9.27 2.27 -28.86
C GLU A 93 -9.91 1.85 -27.54
N ALA A 94 -11.06 2.45 -27.19
CA ALA A 94 -11.80 2.09 -25.99
C ALA A 94 -13.31 2.04 -26.25
N VAL A 95 -13.99 1.08 -25.64
CA VAL A 95 -15.44 0.89 -25.77
C VAL A 95 -16.08 0.81 -24.38
N CYS A 96 -17.09 1.65 -24.16
CA CYS A 96 -17.94 1.56 -22.97
C CYS A 96 -18.88 0.37 -23.10
N VAL A 97 -18.83 -0.57 -22.15
CA VAL A 97 -19.64 -1.81 -22.15
C VAL A 97 -20.79 -1.80 -21.15
N GLY A 98 -20.95 -0.72 -20.37
CA GLY A 98 -22.10 -0.55 -19.49
C GLY A 98 -21.83 0.29 -18.24
N PRO A 99 -22.79 0.31 -17.30
CA PRO A 99 -22.65 1.04 -16.04
C PRO A 99 -21.75 0.31 -15.02
N ALA A 100 -21.43 0.98 -13.92
CA ALA A 100 -20.50 0.52 -12.87
C ALA A 100 -20.69 -0.93 -12.33
N PRO A 101 -21.91 -1.45 -12.10
CA PRO A 101 -22.06 -2.82 -11.62
C PRO A 101 -21.44 -3.83 -12.60
N THR A 102 -20.55 -4.69 -12.10
CA THR A 102 -19.78 -5.64 -12.94
C THR A 102 -20.67 -6.56 -13.76
N SER A 103 -21.81 -6.99 -13.22
CA SER A 103 -22.83 -7.80 -13.93
C SER A 103 -23.42 -7.10 -15.16
N LYS A 104 -23.38 -5.78 -15.21
CA LYS A 104 -23.88 -4.95 -16.32
C LYS A 104 -22.77 -4.42 -17.22
N SER A 105 -21.50 -4.65 -16.90
CA SER A 105 -20.32 -4.17 -17.64
C SER A 105 -19.30 -5.28 -17.90
N TYR A 106 -18.32 -5.50 -17.01
CA TYR A 106 -17.20 -6.44 -17.23
C TYR A 106 -17.60 -7.92 -17.28
N LEU A 107 -18.81 -8.27 -16.81
CA LEU A 107 -19.40 -9.61 -16.95
C LEU A 107 -20.50 -9.67 -18.03
N ASN A 108 -20.79 -8.54 -18.70
CA ASN A 108 -21.79 -8.48 -19.76
C ASN A 108 -21.17 -8.97 -21.08
N MET A 109 -21.31 -10.28 -21.32
CA MET A 109 -20.76 -10.92 -22.52
C MET A 109 -21.30 -10.29 -23.80
N ASP A 110 -22.59 -9.98 -23.88
CA ASP A 110 -23.20 -9.44 -25.11
C ASP A 110 -22.59 -8.08 -25.49
N ALA A 111 -22.42 -7.20 -24.50
CA ALA A 111 -21.77 -5.90 -24.73
C ALA A 111 -20.29 -6.03 -25.14
N ILE A 112 -19.57 -7.02 -24.58
CA ILE A 112 -18.18 -7.29 -24.95
C ILE A 112 -18.09 -7.89 -26.36
N MET A 113 -18.98 -8.83 -26.72
CA MET A 113 -19.05 -9.38 -28.09
C MET A 113 -19.36 -8.28 -29.11
N ASP A 114 -20.25 -7.34 -28.79
CA ASP A 114 -20.50 -6.17 -29.64
C ASP A 114 -19.27 -5.27 -29.78
N ALA A 115 -18.51 -5.06 -28.71
CA ALA A 115 -17.26 -4.29 -28.76
C ALA A 115 -16.22 -4.98 -29.67
N ILE A 116 -16.12 -6.30 -29.63
CA ILE A 116 -15.23 -7.09 -30.48
C ILE A 116 -15.60 -6.92 -31.95
N ARG A 117 -16.89 -7.07 -32.30
CA ARG A 117 -17.39 -6.88 -33.67
C ARG A 117 -17.14 -5.47 -34.20
N LYS A 118 -17.38 -4.44 -33.38
CA LYS A 118 -17.18 -3.03 -33.75
C LYS A 118 -15.72 -2.68 -34.00
N THR A 119 -14.80 -3.25 -33.21
CA THR A 119 -13.38 -2.89 -33.25
C THR A 119 -12.56 -3.79 -34.17
N GLY A 120 -13.08 -4.95 -34.55
CA GLY A 120 -12.38 -5.94 -35.36
C GLY A 120 -11.24 -6.64 -34.61
N ALA A 121 -11.33 -6.75 -33.28
CA ALA A 121 -10.32 -7.44 -32.49
C ALA A 121 -10.25 -8.94 -32.89
N GLN A 122 -9.04 -9.43 -33.17
CA GLN A 122 -8.81 -10.81 -33.64
C GLN A 122 -8.65 -11.79 -32.48
N ALA A 123 -8.32 -11.28 -31.30
CA ALA A 123 -8.16 -12.07 -30.09
C ALA A 123 -8.57 -11.27 -28.86
N VAL A 124 -8.91 -11.99 -27.78
CA VAL A 124 -9.28 -11.42 -26.49
C VAL A 124 -8.36 -11.96 -25.41
N HIS A 125 -7.72 -11.05 -24.68
CA HIS A 125 -7.02 -11.39 -23.45
C HIS A 125 -7.96 -11.11 -22.26
N PRO A 126 -8.35 -12.13 -21.48
CA PRO A 126 -9.32 -11.93 -20.41
C PRO A 126 -8.68 -11.45 -19.09
N GLY A 127 -7.35 -11.48 -18.99
CA GLY A 127 -6.65 -11.15 -17.75
C GLY A 127 -6.92 -12.20 -16.68
N TYR A 128 -7.32 -11.77 -15.49
CA TYR A 128 -7.75 -12.64 -14.40
C TYR A 128 -9.05 -12.12 -13.75
N GLY A 129 -9.80 -12.99 -13.08
CA GLY A 129 -11.16 -12.68 -12.63
C GLY A 129 -12.12 -12.42 -13.81
N PHE A 130 -13.29 -11.85 -13.53
CA PHE A 130 -14.34 -11.62 -14.53
C PHE A 130 -14.64 -12.86 -15.39
N LEU A 131 -14.38 -12.78 -16.70
CA LEU A 131 -14.69 -13.82 -17.68
C LEU A 131 -13.49 -14.73 -18.03
N SER A 132 -12.37 -14.61 -17.30
CA SER A 132 -11.13 -15.36 -17.60
C SER A 132 -11.23 -16.87 -17.43
N GLU A 133 -12.17 -17.36 -16.62
CA GLU A 133 -12.45 -18.79 -16.43
C GLU A 133 -13.89 -19.12 -16.86
N ASN A 134 -14.49 -18.29 -17.73
CA ASN A 134 -15.86 -18.49 -18.18
C ASN A 134 -15.90 -19.26 -19.51
N LYS A 135 -16.30 -20.54 -19.44
CA LYS A 135 -16.36 -21.43 -20.61
C LYS A 135 -17.31 -20.93 -21.72
N GLU A 136 -18.42 -20.30 -21.35
CA GLU A 136 -19.41 -19.82 -22.32
C GLU A 136 -18.85 -18.62 -23.10
N PHE A 137 -18.12 -17.73 -22.43
CA PHE A 137 -17.43 -16.63 -23.10
C PHE A 137 -16.39 -17.13 -24.11
N ALA A 138 -15.51 -18.07 -23.71
CA ALA A 138 -14.52 -18.66 -24.63
C ALA A 138 -15.18 -19.37 -25.82
N LYS A 139 -16.32 -20.04 -25.61
CA LYS A 139 -17.10 -20.67 -26.68
C LYS A 139 -17.68 -19.64 -27.66
N ARG A 140 -18.25 -18.54 -27.18
CA ARG A 140 -18.80 -17.46 -28.03
C ARG A 140 -17.72 -16.80 -28.88
N LEU A 141 -16.54 -16.55 -28.32
CA LEU A 141 -15.40 -16.02 -29.07
C LEU A 141 -15.00 -16.95 -30.22
N THR A 142 -14.88 -18.26 -29.93
CA THR A 142 -14.55 -19.27 -30.93
C THR A 142 -15.59 -19.31 -32.06
N ALA A 143 -16.88 -19.20 -31.74
CA ALA A 143 -17.96 -19.17 -32.72
C ALA A 143 -17.89 -17.97 -33.68
N GLU A 144 -17.25 -16.86 -33.28
CA GLU A 144 -17.02 -15.68 -34.10
C GLU A 144 -15.63 -15.63 -34.74
N GLY A 145 -14.83 -16.70 -34.62
CA GLY A 145 -13.47 -16.75 -35.13
C GLY A 145 -12.48 -15.86 -34.38
N VAL A 146 -12.83 -15.45 -33.15
CA VAL A 146 -11.98 -14.61 -32.29
C VAL A 146 -11.22 -15.51 -31.32
N THR A 147 -9.90 -15.35 -31.27
CA THR A 147 -9.06 -16.22 -30.44
C THR A 147 -9.14 -15.84 -28.96
N PHE A 148 -9.51 -16.78 -28.10
CA PHE A 148 -9.37 -16.62 -26.65
C PHE A 148 -7.91 -16.85 -26.24
N ILE A 149 -7.28 -15.85 -25.60
CA ILE A 149 -5.89 -15.96 -25.10
C ILE A 149 -5.93 -16.57 -23.71
N GLY A 150 -6.06 -17.90 -23.68
CA GLY A 150 -6.22 -18.74 -22.52
C GLY A 150 -6.31 -20.21 -22.93
N PRO A 151 -6.58 -21.12 -22.00
CA PRO A 151 -6.81 -22.53 -22.33
C PRO A 151 -8.12 -22.73 -23.10
N ASP A 152 -8.31 -23.94 -23.64
CA ASP A 152 -9.54 -24.29 -24.33
C ASP A 152 -10.73 -24.46 -23.36
N THR A 153 -11.94 -24.55 -23.93
CA THR A 153 -13.17 -24.69 -23.14
C THR A 153 -13.24 -25.99 -22.36
N HIS A 154 -12.56 -27.06 -22.82
CA HIS A 154 -12.50 -28.33 -22.12
C HIS A 154 -11.71 -28.21 -20.83
N ALA A 155 -10.50 -27.64 -20.87
CA ALA A 155 -9.66 -27.41 -19.71
C ALA A 155 -10.31 -26.46 -18.69
N ILE A 156 -10.94 -25.36 -19.14
CA ILE A 156 -11.68 -24.44 -18.24
C ILE A 156 -12.81 -25.19 -17.51
N GLN A 157 -13.55 -26.04 -18.21
CA GLN A 157 -14.64 -26.80 -17.60
C GLN A 157 -14.10 -27.87 -16.64
N ALA A 158 -13.15 -28.68 -17.11
CA ALA A 158 -12.59 -29.81 -16.38
C ALA A 158 -11.96 -29.40 -15.05
N MET A 159 -11.35 -28.20 -15.00
CA MET A 159 -10.72 -27.68 -13.80
C MET A 159 -11.62 -26.78 -12.94
N GLY A 160 -12.75 -26.32 -13.48
CA GLY A 160 -13.69 -25.45 -12.75
C GLY A 160 -14.60 -26.19 -11.76
N ASP A 161 -14.83 -27.49 -11.94
CA ASP A 161 -15.56 -28.34 -10.98
C ASP A 161 -14.57 -29.06 -10.05
N LYS A 162 -14.70 -28.87 -8.73
CA LYS A 162 -13.77 -29.42 -7.74
C LYS A 162 -13.76 -30.96 -7.67
N ILE A 163 -14.86 -31.60 -8.02
CA ILE A 163 -14.95 -33.06 -8.04
C ILE A 163 -14.29 -33.59 -9.31
N GLU A 164 -14.64 -33.02 -10.47
CA GLU A 164 -14.06 -33.41 -11.76
C GLU A 164 -12.53 -33.19 -11.78
N SER A 165 -12.08 -32.01 -11.34
CA SER A 165 -10.66 -31.66 -11.24
C SER A 165 -9.88 -32.62 -10.33
N LYS A 166 -10.45 -33.02 -9.19
CA LYS A 166 -9.81 -33.97 -8.27
C LYS A 166 -9.71 -35.37 -8.87
N LEU A 167 -10.73 -35.84 -9.58
CA LEU A 167 -10.69 -37.12 -10.30
C LEU A 167 -9.62 -37.10 -11.39
N LEU A 168 -9.52 -36.00 -12.15
CA LEU A 168 -8.48 -35.81 -13.16
C LEU A 168 -7.07 -35.75 -12.54
N ALA A 169 -6.91 -35.06 -11.41
CA ALA A 169 -5.67 -35.03 -10.65
C ALA A 169 -5.25 -36.44 -10.20
N LYS A 170 -6.17 -37.25 -9.67
CA LYS A 170 -5.90 -38.66 -9.33
C LYS A 170 -5.50 -39.49 -10.54
N ASN A 171 -6.21 -39.35 -11.65
CA ASN A 171 -5.89 -40.04 -12.91
C ASN A 171 -4.50 -39.64 -13.44
N ALA A 172 -4.12 -38.37 -13.26
CA ALA A 172 -2.80 -37.83 -13.57
C ALA A 172 -1.71 -38.23 -12.55
N LYS A 173 -2.05 -39.03 -11.52
CA LYS A 173 -1.17 -39.41 -10.40
C LYS A 173 -0.61 -38.21 -9.63
N VAL A 174 -1.40 -37.13 -9.56
CA VAL A 174 -1.13 -35.99 -8.69
C VAL A 174 -1.60 -36.33 -7.29
N ASN A 175 -0.79 -35.98 -6.28
CA ASN A 175 -1.13 -36.13 -4.88
C ASN A 175 -2.36 -35.28 -4.58
N THR A 176 -3.49 -35.88 -4.20
CA THR A 176 -4.70 -35.15 -3.79
C THR A 176 -4.89 -35.23 -2.29
N ILE A 177 -5.60 -34.25 -1.71
CA ILE A 177 -5.95 -34.30 -0.28
C ILE A 177 -6.78 -35.58 -0.03
N PRO A 178 -6.39 -36.42 0.96
CA PRO A 178 -7.18 -37.58 1.35
C PRO A 178 -8.62 -37.15 1.65
N GLY A 179 -9.60 -37.82 1.07
CA GLY A 179 -10.99 -37.41 1.19
C GLY A 179 -11.91 -38.31 0.41
N PHE A 180 -13.20 -38.01 0.46
CA PHE A 180 -14.22 -38.72 -0.30
C PHE A 180 -14.27 -38.21 -1.74
N ASP A 181 -14.34 -39.14 -2.70
CA ASP A 181 -14.30 -38.85 -4.13
C ASP A 181 -15.69 -38.68 -4.77
N GLY A 182 -16.75 -38.74 -3.96
CA GLY A 182 -18.13 -38.56 -4.40
C GLY A 182 -18.79 -37.32 -3.80
N VAL A 183 -20.04 -37.10 -4.19
CA VAL A 183 -20.92 -36.12 -3.55
C VAL A 183 -21.49 -36.73 -2.27
N VAL A 184 -21.36 -36.02 -1.16
CA VAL A 184 -21.95 -36.42 0.13
C VAL A 184 -23.45 -36.15 0.11
N LYS A 185 -24.28 -37.18 0.36
CA LYS A 185 -25.74 -37.09 0.20
C LYS A 185 -26.43 -36.37 1.36
N ASP A 186 -26.02 -36.68 2.59
CA ASP A 186 -26.65 -36.18 3.81
C ASP A 186 -25.67 -36.07 4.98
N ALA A 187 -26.15 -35.51 6.10
CA ALA A 187 -25.34 -35.24 7.28
C ALA A 187 -24.85 -36.51 7.99
N ASP A 188 -25.56 -37.63 7.90
CA ASP A 188 -25.14 -38.89 8.53
C ASP A 188 -24.07 -39.60 7.68
N GLU A 189 -24.20 -39.54 6.35
CA GLU A 189 -23.12 -39.96 5.44
C GLU A 189 -21.88 -39.08 5.62
N ALA A 190 -22.05 -37.78 5.86
CA ALA A 190 -20.94 -36.87 6.16
C ALA A 190 -20.14 -37.31 7.40
N VAL A 191 -20.83 -37.70 8.48
CA VAL A 191 -20.20 -38.21 9.71
C VAL A 191 -19.47 -39.53 9.46
N ARG A 192 -20.09 -40.48 8.75
CA ARG A 192 -19.44 -41.75 8.40
C ARG A 192 -18.14 -41.50 7.63
N ILE A 193 -18.18 -40.65 6.61
CA ILE A 193 -17.03 -40.29 5.78
C ILE A 193 -15.95 -39.59 6.63
N ALA A 194 -16.34 -38.66 7.50
CA ALA A 194 -15.41 -37.94 8.36
C ALA A 194 -14.71 -38.89 9.35
N GLY A 195 -15.42 -39.88 9.89
CA GLY A 195 -14.85 -40.95 10.71
C GLY A 195 -13.85 -41.83 9.96
N GLU A 196 -14.11 -42.14 8.68
CA GLU A 196 -13.20 -42.90 7.82
C GLU A 196 -11.91 -42.13 7.46
N ILE A 197 -12.02 -40.82 7.20
CA ILE A 197 -10.88 -39.94 6.95
C ILE A 197 -10.10 -39.64 8.24
N GLY A 198 -10.81 -39.59 9.37
CA GLY A 198 -10.33 -39.18 10.68
C GLY A 198 -10.32 -37.66 10.86
N TYR A 199 -10.72 -37.20 12.04
CA TYR A 199 -10.79 -35.78 12.40
C TYR A 199 -9.42 -35.11 12.61
N PRO A 200 -9.33 -33.77 12.49
CA PRO A 200 -10.35 -32.88 11.91
C PRO A 200 -10.48 -33.06 10.39
N VAL A 201 -11.65 -32.70 9.86
CA VAL A 201 -11.96 -32.70 8.41
C VAL A 201 -12.41 -31.32 7.95
N MET A 202 -12.26 -31.06 6.66
CA MET A 202 -12.75 -29.85 5.98
C MET A 202 -13.91 -30.22 5.07
N ILE A 203 -15.06 -29.60 5.31
CA ILE A 203 -16.25 -29.65 4.47
C ILE A 203 -16.15 -28.48 3.49
N LYS A 204 -16.30 -28.73 2.18
CA LYS A 204 -16.24 -27.68 1.15
C LYS A 204 -17.38 -27.82 0.13
N ALA A 205 -17.84 -26.70 -0.40
CA ALA A 205 -18.76 -26.68 -1.55
C ALA A 205 -18.04 -27.03 -2.87
N SER A 206 -18.70 -27.81 -3.74
CA SER A 206 -18.16 -28.24 -5.04
C SER A 206 -17.97 -27.07 -6.01
N ALA A 207 -18.99 -26.22 -6.16
CA ALA A 207 -18.95 -25.04 -7.03
C ALA A 207 -18.48 -23.76 -6.32
N GLY A 208 -18.00 -23.86 -5.07
CA GLY A 208 -17.69 -22.70 -4.24
C GLY A 208 -16.28 -22.14 -4.45
N GLY A 209 -16.14 -20.82 -4.33
CA GLY A 209 -14.86 -20.10 -4.36
C GLY A 209 -14.80 -18.97 -3.32
N GLY A 210 -13.60 -18.47 -3.01
CA GLY A 210 -13.41 -17.32 -2.13
C GLY A 210 -13.78 -17.54 -0.66
N GLY A 211 -13.69 -18.78 -0.18
CA GLY A 211 -13.88 -19.12 1.24
C GLY A 211 -15.32 -19.45 1.67
N LYS A 212 -16.31 -19.23 0.81
CA LYS A 212 -17.74 -19.48 1.11
C LYS A 212 -18.07 -20.96 1.03
N GLY A 213 -18.90 -21.43 1.97
CA GLY A 213 -19.32 -22.84 2.04
C GLY A 213 -18.20 -23.80 2.44
N MET A 214 -17.20 -23.33 3.19
CA MET A 214 -16.15 -24.16 3.77
C MET A 214 -16.21 -24.12 5.30
N ARG A 215 -16.12 -25.28 5.96
CA ARG A 215 -16.13 -25.40 7.43
C ARG A 215 -15.19 -26.51 7.88
N ILE A 216 -14.49 -26.25 8.97
CA ILE A 216 -13.70 -27.29 9.67
C ILE A 216 -14.64 -27.96 10.66
N ALA A 217 -14.59 -29.30 10.72
CA ALA A 217 -15.28 -30.09 11.72
C ALA A 217 -14.25 -30.91 12.51
N TRP A 218 -14.32 -30.82 13.83
CA TRP A 218 -13.44 -31.51 14.77
C TRP A 218 -14.04 -32.81 15.31
N ASP A 219 -15.35 -32.99 15.19
CA ASP A 219 -16.08 -34.17 15.64
C ASP A 219 -17.38 -34.40 14.84
N ASP A 220 -18.13 -35.42 15.24
CA ASP A 220 -19.39 -35.85 14.63
C ASP A 220 -20.49 -34.76 14.69
N GLU A 221 -20.56 -33.98 15.75
CA GLU A 221 -21.60 -32.96 15.94
C GLU A 221 -21.34 -31.78 15.00
N GLU A 222 -20.12 -31.27 15.02
CA GLU A 222 -19.69 -30.21 14.11
C GLU A 222 -19.75 -30.65 12.64
N THR A 223 -19.57 -31.93 12.35
CA THR A 223 -19.72 -32.45 10.98
C THR A 223 -21.16 -32.35 10.49
N ARG A 224 -22.15 -32.72 11.32
CA ARG A 224 -23.56 -32.62 10.96
C ARG A 224 -23.98 -31.18 10.75
N GLU A 225 -23.61 -30.30 11.67
CA GLU A 225 -23.90 -28.88 11.57
C GLU A 225 -23.19 -28.25 10.36
N GLY A 226 -21.91 -28.54 10.21
CA GLY A 226 -21.06 -28.06 9.13
C GLY A 226 -21.58 -28.46 7.75
N PHE A 227 -22.09 -29.69 7.60
CA PHE A 227 -22.72 -30.14 6.35
C PHE A 227 -23.99 -29.33 6.05
N ARG A 228 -24.90 -29.19 7.02
CA ARG A 228 -26.17 -28.48 6.84
C ARG A 228 -25.95 -27.01 6.47
N PHE A 229 -25.09 -26.32 7.19
CA PHE A 229 -24.80 -24.92 6.92
C PHE A 229 -24.06 -24.71 5.59
N SER A 230 -23.10 -25.58 5.27
CA SER A 230 -22.34 -25.47 4.00
C SER A 230 -23.22 -25.73 2.79
N SER A 231 -24.16 -26.68 2.88
CA SER A 231 -25.08 -27.00 1.79
C SER A 231 -26.04 -25.84 1.52
N GLN A 232 -26.61 -25.23 2.56
CA GLN A 232 -27.48 -24.05 2.43
C GLN A 232 -26.74 -22.83 1.86
N GLU A 233 -25.52 -22.59 2.34
CA GLU A 233 -24.68 -21.49 1.85
C GLU A 233 -24.27 -21.71 0.39
N ALA A 234 -23.96 -22.96 0.00
CA ALA A 234 -23.62 -23.32 -1.35
C ALA A 234 -24.81 -23.17 -2.31
N ALA A 235 -25.98 -23.65 -1.93
CA ALA A 235 -27.22 -23.49 -2.69
C ALA A 235 -27.57 -22.01 -2.92
N SER A 236 -27.51 -21.20 -1.86
CA SER A 236 -27.84 -19.77 -1.94
C SER A 236 -26.81 -18.92 -2.67
N SER A 237 -25.52 -19.29 -2.58
CA SER A 237 -24.43 -18.51 -3.19
C SER A 237 -24.10 -18.93 -4.62
N PHE A 238 -24.24 -20.22 -4.94
CA PHE A 238 -23.74 -20.82 -6.19
C PHE A 238 -24.80 -21.61 -6.96
N GLY A 239 -25.99 -21.85 -6.38
CA GLY A 239 -27.03 -22.67 -7.00
C GLY A 239 -26.68 -24.16 -7.10
N ASP A 240 -25.65 -24.60 -6.37
CA ASP A 240 -25.16 -25.98 -6.32
C ASP A 240 -24.90 -26.33 -4.85
N ASP A 241 -25.59 -27.35 -4.34
CA ASP A 241 -25.58 -27.77 -2.94
C ASP A 241 -24.64 -28.96 -2.67
N ARG A 242 -23.93 -29.45 -3.70
CA ARG A 242 -23.00 -30.58 -3.59
C ARG A 242 -21.80 -30.22 -2.73
N LEU A 243 -21.52 -31.06 -1.73
CA LEU A 243 -20.40 -30.90 -0.81
C LEU A 243 -19.39 -32.05 -0.93
N LEU A 244 -18.14 -31.73 -0.61
CA LEU A 244 -17.01 -32.65 -0.50
C LEU A 244 -16.38 -32.56 0.89
N ILE A 245 -15.89 -33.70 1.40
CA ILE A 245 -15.23 -33.82 2.71
C ILE A 245 -13.80 -34.33 2.49
N GLU A 246 -12.86 -33.56 3.01
CA GLU A 246 -11.43 -33.81 2.88
C GLU A 246 -10.73 -33.75 4.23
N LYS A 247 -9.55 -34.35 4.32
CA LYS A 247 -8.70 -34.21 5.49
C LYS A 247 -8.34 -32.75 5.69
N PHE A 248 -8.52 -32.24 6.90
CA PHE A 248 -7.99 -30.93 7.26
C PHE A 248 -6.47 -31.02 7.40
N ILE A 249 -5.74 -30.27 6.58
CA ILE A 249 -4.29 -30.14 6.70
C ILE A 249 -4.01 -29.00 7.67
N ASP A 250 -3.47 -29.32 8.84
CA ASP A 250 -3.17 -28.32 9.86
C ASP A 250 -1.89 -27.54 9.53
N ASN A 251 -1.92 -26.23 9.79
CA ASN A 251 -0.85 -25.26 9.52
C ASN A 251 -0.25 -25.37 8.11
N PRO A 252 -1.08 -25.41 7.04
CA PRO A 252 -0.56 -25.64 5.71
C PRO A 252 0.14 -24.38 5.19
N ARG A 253 1.13 -24.62 4.34
CA ARG A 253 1.63 -23.62 3.40
C ARG A 253 0.86 -23.72 2.09
N HIS A 254 0.59 -22.59 1.48
CA HIS A 254 0.01 -22.51 0.15
C HIS A 254 1.15 -22.30 -0.85
N ILE A 255 1.47 -23.33 -1.62
CA ILE A 255 2.54 -23.30 -2.62
C ILE A 255 1.98 -23.74 -3.95
N GLU A 256 2.29 -22.99 -4.99
CA GLU A 256 1.68 -23.17 -6.31
C GLU A 256 2.73 -23.22 -7.41
N ILE A 257 2.44 -23.98 -8.48
CA ILE A 257 3.34 -24.18 -9.61
C ILE A 257 2.79 -23.46 -10.82
N GLN A 258 3.58 -22.55 -11.38
CA GLN A 258 3.28 -21.95 -12.69
C GLN A 258 3.48 -23.00 -13.78
N VAL A 259 2.48 -23.19 -14.62
CA VAL A 259 2.55 -24.02 -15.83
C VAL A 259 2.43 -23.13 -17.06
N LEU A 260 3.21 -23.46 -18.10
CA LEU A 260 3.10 -22.90 -19.44
C LEU A 260 3.05 -24.06 -20.44
N ALA A 261 1.99 -24.12 -21.25
CA ALA A 261 1.79 -25.17 -22.23
C ALA A 261 1.39 -24.61 -23.60
N ASP A 262 1.75 -25.30 -24.68
CA ASP A 262 1.35 -24.93 -26.05
C ASP A 262 0.29 -25.88 -26.62
N LYS A 263 -0.16 -25.57 -27.84
CA LYS A 263 -1.12 -26.40 -28.59
C LYS A 263 -0.49 -27.63 -29.26
N HIS A 264 0.82 -27.84 -29.07
CA HIS A 264 1.62 -28.91 -29.69
C HIS A 264 1.97 -30.03 -28.70
N GLY A 265 1.41 -29.99 -27.48
CA GLY A 265 1.59 -31.00 -26.44
C GLY A 265 2.81 -30.76 -25.55
N ASN A 266 3.51 -29.63 -25.70
CA ASN A 266 4.58 -29.23 -24.79
C ASN A 266 3.98 -28.55 -23.56
N ALA A 267 4.52 -28.88 -22.39
CA ALA A 267 4.15 -28.25 -21.13
C ALA A 267 5.37 -28.21 -20.20
N LEU A 268 5.58 -27.05 -19.59
CA LEU A 268 6.70 -26.72 -18.70
C LEU A 268 6.17 -26.24 -17.36
N TRP A 269 6.92 -26.46 -16.29
CA TRP A 269 6.72 -25.74 -15.02
C TRP A 269 7.76 -24.63 -14.87
N LEU A 270 7.32 -23.45 -14.43
CA LEU A 270 8.16 -22.26 -14.24
C LEU A 270 8.43 -22.01 -12.75
N ASN A 271 8.87 -23.08 -12.08
CA ASN A 271 9.08 -23.16 -10.63
C ASN A 271 7.80 -22.84 -9.82
N GLU A 272 7.96 -22.74 -8.51
CA GLU A 272 6.88 -22.47 -7.56
C GLU A 272 6.85 -21.03 -7.05
N ARG A 273 5.69 -20.66 -6.51
CA ARG A 273 5.49 -19.47 -5.68
C ARG A 273 4.95 -19.89 -4.31
N GLU A 274 5.45 -19.24 -3.27
CA GLU A 274 4.96 -19.34 -1.89
C GLU A 274 3.94 -18.21 -1.66
N CYS A 275 2.69 -18.58 -1.39
CA CYS A 275 1.56 -17.67 -1.25
C CYS A 275 0.89 -17.80 0.12
N SER A 276 1.66 -18.20 1.14
CA SER A 276 1.15 -18.50 2.49
C SER A 276 0.74 -17.28 3.29
N ILE A 277 1.23 -16.08 3.00
CA ILE A 277 0.78 -14.88 3.72
C ILE A 277 -0.58 -14.46 3.20
N GLN A 278 -1.60 -14.81 3.98
CA GLN A 278 -3.00 -14.66 3.59
C GLN A 278 -3.83 -13.96 4.65
N ARG A 279 -4.86 -13.26 4.17
CA ARG A 279 -5.92 -12.64 4.97
C ARG A 279 -7.26 -13.18 4.53
N ARG A 280 -7.96 -13.93 5.40
CA ARG A 280 -9.24 -14.58 5.06
C ARG A 280 -9.14 -15.37 3.74
N ASN A 281 -8.06 -16.14 3.61
CA ASN A 281 -7.72 -16.93 2.42
C ASN A 281 -7.45 -16.11 1.13
N GLN A 282 -7.27 -14.79 1.24
CA GLN A 282 -6.79 -13.95 0.14
C GLN A 282 -5.28 -13.72 0.30
N LYS A 283 -4.52 -13.93 -0.78
CA LYS A 283 -3.06 -13.74 -0.81
C LYS A 283 -2.72 -12.25 -0.63
N VAL A 284 -1.71 -11.96 0.19
CA VAL A 284 -1.28 -10.60 0.56
C VAL A 284 0.18 -10.34 0.20
N VAL A 285 1.04 -11.33 0.46
CA VAL A 285 2.47 -11.33 0.11
C VAL A 285 2.81 -12.68 -0.49
N GLU A 286 3.52 -12.64 -1.61
CA GLU A 286 3.95 -13.82 -2.37
C GLU A 286 5.46 -13.75 -2.60
N GLU A 287 6.14 -14.91 -2.66
CA GLU A 287 7.56 -14.97 -3.01
C GLU A 287 7.89 -16.14 -3.94
N ALA A 288 8.93 -15.97 -4.76
CA ALA A 288 9.44 -16.98 -5.66
C ALA A 288 10.98 -17.02 -5.60
N PRO A 289 11.61 -18.19 -5.42
CA PRO A 289 11.00 -19.49 -5.07
C PRO A 289 10.48 -19.54 -3.61
N SER A 290 10.02 -20.71 -3.15
CA SER A 290 9.67 -20.96 -1.74
C SER A 290 10.92 -21.23 -0.89
N THR A 291 10.92 -20.69 0.33
CA THR A 291 11.93 -21.01 1.37
C THR A 291 11.80 -22.42 1.93
N PHE A 292 10.64 -23.06 1.77
CA PHE A 292 10.32 -24.34 2.41
C PHE A 292 10.72 -25.55 1.56
N LEU A 293 10.65 -25.41 0.24
CA LEU A 293 10.88 -26.50 -0.70
C LEU A 293 12.36 -26.73 -0.98
N ASP A 294 12.80 -27.98 -0.79
CA ASP A 294 14.06 -28.47 -1.33
C ASP A 294 13.92 -28.80 -2.85
N PRO A 295 15.05 -28.95 -3.58
CA PRO A 295 15.01 -29.24 -5.02
C PRO A 295 14.24 -30.51 -5.40
N GLY A 296 14.25 -31.54 -4.54
CA GLY A 296 13.55 -32.80 -4.80
C GLY A 296 12.04 -32.62 -4.77
N THR A 297 11.54 -32.00 -3.71
CA THR A 297 10.10 -31.68 -3.56
C THR A 297 9.62 -30.75 -4.67
N ARG A 298 10.40 -29.70 -4.98
CA ARG A 298 10.10 -28.77 -6.07
C ARG A 298 9.96 -29.47 -7.42
N LYS A 299 10.90 -30.37 -7.75
CA LYS A 299 10.84 -31.17 -8.97
C LYS A 299 9.60 -32.06 -9.01
N ALA A 300 9.29 -32.75 -7.92
CA ALA A 300 8.12 -33.62 -7.84
C ALA A 300 6.80 -32.84 -8.03
N MET A 301 6.67 -31.67 -7.42
CA MET A 301 5.53 -30.78 -7.61
C MET A 301 5.41 -30.29 -9.06
N GLY A 302 6.54 -29.87 -9.66
CA GLY A 302 6.60 -29.44 -11.06
C GLY A 302 6.18 -30.53 -12.05
N GLU A 303 6.69 -31.75 -11.86
CA GLU A 303 6.34 -32.91 -12.69
C GLU A 303 4.86 -33.28 -12.58
N GLN A 304 4.29 -33.24 -11.37
CA GLN A 304 2.87 -33.50 -11.16
C GLN A 304 1.98 -32.40 -11.76
N ALA A 305 2.37 -31.13 -11.65
CA ALA A 305 1.65 -30.02 -12.27
C ALA A 305 1.62 -30.14 -13.81
N VAL A 306 2.77 -30.49 -14.43
CA VAL A 306 2.85 -30.76 -15.87
C VAL A 306 2.05 -32.00 -16.27
N ALA A 307 2.05 -33.05 -15.45
CA ALA A 307 1.25 -34.24 -15.71
C ALA A 307 -0.25 -33.92 -15.76
N LEU A 308 -0.75 -33.14 -14.80
CA LEU A 308 -2.14 -32.67 -14.79
C LEU A 308 -2.46 -31.83 -16.02
N ALA A 309 -1.61 -30.85 -16.35
CA ALA A 309 -1.77 -29.99 -17.51
C ALA A 309 -1.85 -30.81 -18.82
N LYS A 310 -1.03 -31.85 -18.96
CA LYS A 310 -1.07 -32.75 -20.13
C LYS A 310 -2.36 -33.57 -20.20
N VAL A 311 -2.86 -34.07 -19.07
CA VAL A 311 -4.11 -34.86 -19.01
C VAL A 311 -5.30 -34.03 -19.51
N VAL A 312 -5.36 -32.75 -19.15
CA VAL A 312 -6.44 -31.85 -19.59
C VAL A 312 -6.12 -31.14 -20.91
N LYS A 313 -5.05 -31.53 -21.60
CA LYS A 313 -4.58 -30.91 -22.87
C LYS A 313 -4.46 -29.39 -22.77
N TYR A 314 -3.95 -28.92 -21.63
CA TYR A 314 -3.84 -27.50 -21.31
C TYR A 314 -3.00 -26.76 -22.34
N SER A 315 -3.35 -25.51 -22.62
CA SER A 315 -2.54 -24.56 -23.38
C SER A 315 -2.65 -23.18 -22.75
N SER A 316 -1.68 -22.30 -23.00
CA SER A 316 -1.49 -21.01 -22.33
C SER A 316 -0.82 -21.13 -20.95
N ALA A 317 -0.83 -20.04 -20.18
CA ALA A 317 -0.39 -20.03 -18.79
C ALA A 317 -1.51 -20.48 -17.85
N GLY A 318 -1.16 -21.21 -16.80
CA GLY A 318 -2.06 -21.62 -15.73
C GLY A 318 -1.28 -21.96 -14.47
N THR A 319 -1.97 -22.14 -13.35
CA THR A 319 -1.31 -22.44 -12.08
C THR A 319 -1.97 -23.62 -11.40
N VAL A 320 -1.16 -24.56 -10.91
CA VAL A 320 -1.60 -25.68 -10.08
C VAL A 320 -1.27 -25.35 -8.63
N GLU A 321 -2.28 -25.21 -7.78
CA GLU A 321 -2.13 -24.85 -6.37
C GLU A 321 -2.07 -26.10 -5.48
N PHE A 322 -1.21 -26.07 -4.46
CA PHE A 322 -1.05 -27.14 -3.48
C PHE A 322 -1.09 -26.60 -2.05
N LEU A 323 -1.63 -27.42 -1.14
CA LEU A 323 -1.35 -27.30 0.29
C LEU A 323 -0.15 -28.17 0.62
N VAL A 324 0.83 -27.62 1.32
CA VAL A 324 2.04 -28.32 1.76
C VAL A 324 2.06 -28.38 3.27
N ASP A 325 2.14 -29.58 3.82
CA ASP A 325 2.18 -29.80 5.27
C ASP A 325 3.59 -29.61 5.86
N SER A 326 3.70 -29.66 7.19
CA SER A 326 4.98 -29.49 7.90
C SER A 326 6.03 -30.56 7.59
N LYS A 327 5.63 -31.71 7.02
CA LYS A 327 6.51 -32.80 6.58
C LYS A 327 6.85 -32.71 5.09
N LYS A 328 6.46 -31.63 4.41
CA LYS A 328 6.61 -31.40 2.97
C LYS A 328 5.82 -32.36 2.09
N ASN A 329 4.80 -33.03 2.62
CA ASN A 329 3.83 -33.66 1.74
C ASN A 329 2.96 -32.57 1.15
N PHE A 330 2.70 -32.66 -0.16
CA PHE A 330 1.94 -31.68 -0.90
C PHE A 330 0.70 -32.31 -1.51
N TYR A 331 -0.39 -31.56 -1.53
CA TYR A 331 -1.70 -32.03 -1.93
C TYR A 331 -2.37 -31.00 -2.83
N PHE A 332 -2.79 -31.44 -4.02
CA PHE A 332 -3.51 -30.64 -5.00
C PHE A 332 -4.74 -29.99 -4.36
N LEU A 333 -4.87 -28.69 -4.57
CA LEU A 333 -5.98 -27.88 -4.09
C LEU A 333 -6.90 -27.51 -5.26
N GLU A 334 -6.37 -26.85 -6.27
CA GLU A 334 -7.09 -26.43 -7.48
C GLU A 334 -6.12 -26.11 -8.62
N MET A 335 -6.66 -25.90 -9.82
CA MET A 335 -5.92 -25.34 -10.95
C MET A 335 -6.62 -24.08 -11.44
N ASN A 336 -5.93 -22.95 -11.36
CA ASN A 336 -6.39 -21.69 -11.91
C ASN A 336 -6.09 -21.68 -13.41
N THR A 337 -7.13 -21.71 -14.25
CA THR A 337 -7.00 -21.87 -15.72
C THR A 337 -6.79 -20.53 -16.42
N ARG A 338 -5.90 -19.71 -15.85
CA ARG A 338 -5.64 -18.32 -16.24
C ARG A 338 -4.31 -17.83 -15.66
N LEU A 339 -3.90 -16.63 -16.08
CA LEU A 339 -2.84 -15.89 -15.40
C LEU A 339 -3.28 -15.51 -13.97
N GLN A 340 -2.32 -15.37 -13.06
CA GLN A 340 -2.55 -14.93 -11.68
C GLN A 340 -1.93 -13.56 -11.41
N VAL A 341 -2.31 -12.93 -10.30
CA VAL A 341 -1.89 -11.59 -9.91
C VAL A 341 -0.37 -11.55 -9.72
N GLU A 342 0.12 -12.56 -9.00
CA GLU A 342 1.49 -12.86 -8.57
C GLU A 342 2.39 -13.48 -9.66
N HIS A 343 1.97 -13.49 -10.92
CA HIS A 343 2.86 -13.90 -12.02
C HIS A 343 4.18 -13.10 -12.12
N PRO A 344 4.25 -11.79 -11.76
CA PRO A 344 5.49 -11.01 -11.90
C PRO A 344 6.71 -11.60 -11.20
N ILE A 345 6.55 -12.22 -10.02
CA ILE A 345 7.68 -12.81 -9.28
C ILE A 345 8.26 -14.03 -10.01
N THR A 346 7.42 -14.81 -10.70
CA THR A 346 7.91 -15.87 -11.61
C THR A 346 8.66 -15.28 -12.78
N GLU A 347 8.15 -14.21 -13.40
CA GLU A 347 8.85 -13.56 -14.51
C GLU A 347 10.21 -12.99 -14.07
N CYS A 348 10.31 -12.42 -12.86
CA CYS A 348 11.55 -11.88 -12.31
C CYS A 348 12.64 -12.95 -12.12
N ILE A 349 12.30 -14.17 -11.69
CA ILE A 349 13.29 -15.23 -11.46
C ILE A 349 13.58 -16.09 -12.70
N THR A 350 12.67 -16.12 -13.68
CA THR A 350 12.84 -16.93 -14.91
C THR A 350 13.32 -16.10 -16.09
N GLY A 351 13.00 -14.81 -16.11
CA GLY A 351 13.20 -13.93 -17.25
C GLY A 351 12.23 -14.15 -18.41
N LEU A 352 11.10 -14.82 -18.19
CA LEU A 352 10.07 -15.05 -19.21
C LEU A 352 8.92 -14.06 -19.07
N ASP A 353 8.50 -13.40 -20.16
CA ASP A 353 7.27 -12.59 -20.19
C ASP A 353 6.08 -13.52 -20.43
N LEU A 354 5.31 -13.81 -19.38
CA LEU A 354 4.22 -14.78 -19.42
C LEU A 354 3.09 -14.32 -20.32
N VAL A 355 2.78 -13.02 -20.36
CA VAL A 355 1.76 -12.49 -21.27
C VAL A 355 2.21 -12.64 -22.72
N GLN A 356 3.49 -12.42 -23.02
CA GLN A 356 4.04 -12.62 -24.35
C GLN A 356 3.89 -14.09 -24.77
N GLU A 357 4.26 -15.02 -23.89
CA GLU A 357 4.12 -16.46 -24.17
C GLU A 357 2.66 -16.88 -24.35
N MET A 358 1.73 -16.35 -23.55
CA MET A 358 0.29 -16.58 -23.75
C MET A 358 -0.18 -16.13 -25.14
N ILE A 359 0.25 -14.94 -25.61
CA ILE A 359 -0.09 -14.42 -26.94
C ILE A 359 0.51 -15.31 -28.05
N ARG A 360 1.78 -15.73 -27.90
CA ARG A 360 2.46 -16.63 -28.87
C ARG A 360 1.74 -17.98 -28.97
N VAL A 361 1.44 -18.61 -27.84
CA VAL A 361 0.71 -19.88 -27.79
C VAL A 361 -0.70 -19.73 -28.38
N ALA A 362 -1.40 -18.65 -28.08
CA ALA A 362 -2.72 -18.38 -28.65
C ALA A 362 -2.68 -18.31 -30.18
N LYS A 363 -1.62 -17.69 -30.74
CA LYS A 363 -1.34 -17.61 -32.18
C LYS A 363 -0.91 -18.95 -32.81
N GLY A 364 -0.61 -19.96 -31.99
CA GLY A 364 -0.30 -21.32 -32.43
C GLY A 364 1.18 -21.64 -32.51
N TYR A 365 2.07 -20.81 -31.96
CA TYR A 365 3.49 -21.13 -31.91
C TYR A 365 3.80 -22.19 -30.83
N PRO A 366 4.78 -23.06 -31.06
CA PRO A 366 5.32 -23.91 -30.01
C PRO A 366 6.12 -23.11 -28.98
N LEU A 367 6.30 -23.70 -27.79
CA LEU A 367 7.21 -23.13 -26.79
C LEU A 367 8.66 -23.17 -27.32
N ASN A 368 9.40 -22.09 -27.08
CA ASN A 368 10.82 -21.97 -27.49
C ASN A 368 11.78 -22.57 -26.45
N TYR A 369 11.25 -23.18 -25.39
CA TYR A 369 12.00 -23.58 -24.22
C TYR A 369 11.71 -25.04 -23.90
N ARG A 370 12.73 -25.71 -23.37
CA ARG A 370 12.63 -27.01 -22.72
C ARG A 370 12.67 -26.81 -21.21
N GLN A 371 12.33 -27.84 -20.46
CA GLN A 371 12.30 -27.74 -19.00
C GLN A 371 13.68 -27.45 -18.39
N GLU A 372 14.74 -27.94 -19.04
CA GLU A 372 16.14 -27.69 -18.68
C GLU A 372 16.58 -26.22 -18.89
N ASP A 373 15.84 -25.45 -19.70
CA ASP A 373 16.14 -24.03 -19.98
C ASP A 373 15.54 -23.08 -18.93
N ILE A 374 14.71 -23.58 -18.01
CA ILE A 374 13.97 -22.76 -17.05
C ILE A 374 14.83 -22.54 -15.79
N PRO A 375 15.34 -21.31 -15.55
CA PRO A 375 16.26 -21.06 -14.44
C PRO A 375 15.52 -20.70 -13.15
N ILE A 376 16.28 -20.67 -12.05
CA ILE A 376 15.93 -19.94 -10.82
C ILE A 376 17.01 -18.89 -10.62
N ASN A 377 16.80 -17.69 -11.15
CA ASN A 377 17.74 -16.57 -11.06
C ASN A 377 17.38 -15.66 -9.89
N GLY A 378 17.94 -15.96 -8.72
CA GLY A 378 17.77 -15.13 -7.53
C GLY A 378 16.42 -15.33 -6.84
N TRP A 379 15.85 -14.24 -6.33
CA TRP A 379 14.63 -14.25 -5.53
C TRP A 379 13.77 -13.04 -5.85
N ALA A 380 12.44 -13.21 -5.82
CA ALA A 380 11.49 -12.13 -6.00
C ALA A 380 10.35 -12.20 -4.97
N LEU A 381 9.84 -11.04 -4.57
CA LEU A 381 8.71 -10.89 -3.66
C LEU A 381 7.69 -9.92 -4.26
N GLU A 382 6.41 -10.19 -4.07
CA GLU A 382 5.30 -9.30 -4.39
C GLU A 382 4.54 -8.94 -3.11
N CYS A 383 4.23 -7.65 -2.97
CA CYS A 383 3.28 -7.14 -1.99
C CYS A 383 2.09 -6.53 -2.72
N ARG A 384 0.87 -6.95 -2.38
CA ARG A 384 -0.35 -6.33 -2.89
C ARG A 384 -0.67 -5.06 -2.10
N VAL A 385 -0.44 -3.90 -2.69
CA VAL A 385 -0.74 -2.62 -2.08
C VAL A 385 -2.21 -2.31 -2.30
N TYR A 386 -2.97 -2.24 -1.21
CA TYR A 386 -4.42 -1.99 -1.21
C TYR A 386 -4.76 -0.65 -0.57
N ALA A 387 -5.79 0.01 -1.12
CA ALA A 387 -6.50 1.08 -0.44
C ALA A 387 -7.43 0.47 0.61
N GLU A 388 -6.86 0.03 1.72
CA GLU A 388 -7.56 -0.61 2.82
C GLU A 388 -6.99 -0.14 4.17
N ASP A 389 -7.82 -0.14 5.22
CA ASP A 389 -7.40 0.21 6.58
C ASP A 389 -6.94 -1.05 7.34
N PRO A 390 -5.63 -1.28 7.52
CA PRO A 390 -5.14 -2.47 8.19
C PRO A 390 -5.50 -2.49 9.68
N TYR A 391 -5.78 -1.33 10.29
CA TYR A 391 -6.11 -1.21 11.72
C TYR A 391 -7.55 -1.63 12.04
N LYS A 392 -8.41 -1.77 11.01
CA LYS A 392 -9.82 -2.15 11.16
C LYS A 392 -10.07 -3.50 10.48
N SER A 393 -10.10 -4.56 11.30
CA SER A 393 -10.43 -5.92 10.87
C SER A 393 -9.58 -6.45 9.71
N PHE A 394 -8.34 -5.95 9.59
CA PHE A 394 -7.46 -6.10 8.44
C PHE A 394 -8.20 -5.81 7.12
N GLY A 395 -8.34 -4.55 6.74
CA GLY A 395 -8.69 -4.23 5.35
C GLY A 395 -10.17 -3.97 5.08
N LEU A 396 -10.77 -3.06 5.85
CA LEU A 396 -11.92 -2.32 5.33
C LEU A 396 -11.45 -1.46 4.14
N PRO A 397 -12.10 -1.55 2.96
CA PRO A 397 -11.75 -0.72 1.81
C PRO A 397 -11.81 0.78 2.14
N SER A 398 -10.78 1.51 1.70
CA SER A 398 -10.70 2.96 1.80
C SER A 398 -11.01 3.58 0.44
N ILE A 399 -12.20 4.14 0.33
CA ILE A 399 -12.69 4.80 -0.89
C ILE A 399 -12.23 6.25 -0.89
N GLY A 400 -11.88 6.77 -2.06
CA GLY A 400 -11.53 8.18 -2.21
C GLY A 400 -10.49 8.43 -3.29
N ARG A 401 -10.11 9.69 -3.41
CA ARG A 401 -9.17 10.17 -4.43
C ARG A 401 -7.74 10.11 -3.94
N LEU A 402 -6.84 9.64 -4.79
CA LEU A 402 -5.39 9.70 -4.55
C LEU A 402 -4.90 11.14 -4.74
N SER A 403 -4.76 11.91 -3.67
CA SER A 403 -4.28 13.29 -3.73
C SER A 403 -2.78 13.38 -4.02
N GLN A 404 -2.02 12.34 -3.67
CA GLN A 404 -0.63 12.18 -4.05
C GLN A 404 -0.30 10.70 -4.22
N TYR A 405 0.36 10.35 -5.31
CA TYR A 405 0.78 8.97 -5.59
C TYR A 405 2.16 8.96 -6.23
N ARG A 406 3.16 8.41 -5.53
CA ARG A 406 4.51 8.21 -6.06
C ARG A 406 5.00 6.80 -5.78
N GLU A 407 5.26 6.09 -6.85
CA GLU A 407 5.82 4.74 -6.86
C GLU A 407 7.32 4.78 -6.52
N PRO A 408 7.85 3.77 -5.80
CA PRO A 408 9.25 3.73 -5.37
C PRO A 408 10.22 3.26 -6.49
N LEU A 409 10.03 3.74 -7.73
CA LEU A 409 10.81 3.32 -8.90
C LEU A 409 12.30 3.76 -8.88
N HIS A 410 12.68 4.61 -7.93
CA HIS A 410 14.07 5.04 -7.73
C HIS A 410 14.91 3.99 -6.98
N VAL A 411 14.26 2.99 -6.36
CA VAL A 411 14.93 1.88 -5.70
C VAL A 411 15.29 0.83 -6.75
N GLU A 412 16.56 0.41 -6.79
CA GLU A 412 17.02 -0.62 -7.73
C GLU A 412 16.31 -1.96 -7.48
N GLY A 413 16.04 -2.73 -8.53
CA GLY A 413 15.40 -4.04 -8.40
C GLY A 413 13.93 -3.98 -8.02
N VAL A 414 13.26 -2.84 -8.24
CA VAL A 414 11.81 -2.66 -8.04
C VAL A 414 11.07 -2.69 -9.38
N ARG A 415 9.92 -3.38 -9.39
CA ARG A 415 8.89 -3.33 -10.43
C ARG A 415 7.58 -2.95 -9.78
N VAL A 416 6.81 -2.07 -10.41
CA VAL A 416 5.44 -1.74 -9.99
C VAL A 416 4.51 -1.96 -11.17
N ASP A 417 3.51 -2.81 -10.95
CA ASP A 417 2.40 -2.99 -11.88
C ASP A 417 1.17 -2.30 -11.29
N SER A 418 0.80 -1.15 -11.86
CA SER A 418 -0.34 -0.32 -11.42
C SER A 418 -1.34 -0.05 -12.56
N GLY A 419 -2.59 0.16 -12.15
CA GLY A 419 -3.72 0.54 -13.03
C GLY A 419 -4.31 1.92 -12.71
N ILE A 420 -3.59 2.69 -11.90
CA ILE A 420 -4.01 3.97 -11.31
C ILE A 420 -2.85 4.95 -11.35
N GLN A 421 -3.15 6.23 -11.14
CA GLN A 421 -2.18 7.31 -11.10
C GLN A 421 -2.56 8.35 -10.04
N GLU A 422 -1.69 9.33 -9.82
CA GLU A 422 -2.07 10.50 -9.01
C GLU A 422 -3.34 11.15 -9.57
N GLY A 423 -4.28 11.44 -8.67
CA GLY A 423 -5.60 11.96 -9.00
C GLY A 423 -6.65 10.90 -9.36
N SER A 424 -6.32 9.61 -9.45
CA SER A 424 -7.30 8.52 -9.64
C SER A 424 -8.21 8.36 -8.41
N ASP A 425 -9.45 7.94 -8.66
CA ASP A 425 -10.43 7.59 -7.63
C ASP A 425 -10.44 6.08 -7.38
N ILE A 426 -10.34 5.69 -6.11
CA ILE A 426 -10.63 4.34 -5.65
C ILE A 426 -12.13 4.26 -5.40
N SER A 427 -12.83 3.45 -6.19
CA SER A 427 -14.30 3.36 -6.17
C SER A 427 -14.79 2.22 -5.27
N ILE A 428 -16.07 2.29 -4.88
CA ILE A 428 -16.76 1.21 -4.15
C ILE A 428 -17.05 -0.02 -5.00
N TYR A 429 -16.99 0.10 -6.33
CA TYR A 429 -17.55 -0.90 -7.25
C TYR A 429 -16.57 -2.03 -7.55
N TYR A 430 -15.28 -1.80 -7.35
CA TYR A 430 -14.22 -2.72 -7.78
C TYR A 430 -13.24 -2.98 -6.65
N ASP A 431 -12.37 -3.96 -6.90
CA ASP A 431 -11.25 -4.28 -6.02
C ASP A 431 -10.38 -3.01 -5.76
N PRO A 432 -10.06 -2.70 -4.48
CA PRO A 432 -9.35 -1.48 -4.10
C PRO A 432 -7.82 -1.60 -4.20
N MET A 433 -7.29 -2.54 -4.99
CA MET A 433 -5.84 -2.67 -5.21
C MET A 433 -5.29 -1.42 -5.92
N ILE A 434 -4.28 -0.83 -5.30
CA ILE A 434 -3.53 0.32 -5.79
C ILE A 434 -2.47 -0.17 -6.78
N SER A 435 -1.65 -1.12 -6.36
CA SER A 435 -0.57 -1.65 -7.18
C SER A 435 -0.07 -2.99 -6.67
N LYS A 436 0.66 -3.69 -7.53
CA LYS A 436 1.53 -4.78 -7.15
C LYS A 436 2.94 -4.21 -7.05
N LEU A 437 3.51 -4.23 -5.86
CA LEU A 437 4.90 -3.85 -5.62
C LEU A 437 5.75 -5.11 -5.63
N VAL A 438 6.67 -5.21 -6.58
CA VAL A 438 7.53 -6.36 -6.76
C VAL A 438 8.98 -5.95 -6.53
N THR A 439 9.72 -6.72 -5.75
CA THR A 439 11.17 -6.56 -5.63
C THR A 439 11.87 -7.86 -5.99
N TYR A 440 13.07 -7.76 -6.55
CA TYR A 440 13.87 -8.93 -6.89
C TYR A 440 15.35 -8.66 -6.67
N GLY A 441 16.13 -9.71 -6.45
CA GLY A 441 17.57 -9.62 -6.20
C GLY A 441 18.28 -10.96 -6.39
N SER A 442 19.60 -10.97 -6.22
CA SER A 442 20.42 -12.18 -6.38
C SER A 442 20.12 -13.25 -5.32
N ASN A 443 19.53 -12.84 -4.20
CA ASN A 443 19.12 -13.71 -3.11
C ASN A 443 17.95 -13.09 -2.34
N ARG A 444 17.33 -13.88 -1.44
CA ARG A 444 16.17 -13.47 -0.66
C ARG A 444 16.42 -12.24 0.22
N ALA A 445 17.58 -12.16 0.87
CA ALA A 445 17.89 -11.05 1.77
C ALA A 445 17.95 -9.71 1.03
N GLU A 446 18.55 -9.70 -0.16
CA GLU A 446 18.58 -8.53 -1.04
C GLU A 446 17.18 -8.11 -1.51
N ALA A 447 16.34 -9.08 -1.91
CA ALA A 447 14.97 -8.80 -2.33
C ALA A 447 14.11 -8.26 -1.17
N LEU A 448 14.28 -8.78 0.05
CA LEU A 448 13.65 -8.27 1.28
C LEU A 448 14.10 -6.85 1.62
N GLN A 449 15.40 -6.59 1.58
CA GLN A 449 15.95 -5.26 1.86
C GLN A 449 15.40 -4.22 0.88
N ARG A 450 15.32 -4.56 -0.41
CA ARG A 450 14.69 -3.71 -1.42
C ARG A 450 13.20 -3.50 -1.16
N MET A 451 12.46 -4.53 -0.72
CA MET A 451 11.05 -4.41 -0.39
C MET A 451 10.84 -3.45 0.79
N GLU A 452 11.69 -3.55 1.82
CA GLU A 452 11.71 -2.65 2.96
C GLU A 452 11.93 -1.18 2.52
N GLU A 453 12.96 -0.92 1.72
CA GLU A 453 13.24 0.43 1.22
C GLU A 453 12.13 0.97 0.30
N ALA A 454 11.55 0.11 -0.54
CA ALA A 454 10.49 0.47 -1.47
C ALA A 454 9.18 0.83 -0.73
N LEU A 455 8.77 0.02 0.25
CA LEU A 455 7.59 0.30 1.08
C LEU A 455 7.78 1.59 1.89
N ASP A 456 8.97 1.84 2.44
CA ASP A 456 9.28 3.06 3.21
C ASP A 456 9.30 4.32 2.33
N SER A 457 9.60 4.15 1.04
CA SER A 457 9.67 5.26 0.08
C SER A 457 8.37 5.49 -0.70
N TYR A 458 7.35 4.64 -0.52
CA TYR A 458 6.06 4.77 -1.17
C TYR A 458 5.29 6.00 -0.65
N VAL A 459 4.77 6.83 -1.57
CA VAL A 459 3.91 7.96 -1.22
C VAL A 459 2.49 7.68 -1.72
N ILE A 460 1.57 7.53 -0.78
CA ILE A 460 0.13 7.36 -1.04
C ILE A 460 -0.59 8.31 -0.09
N ARG A 461 -1.38 9.23 -0.65
CA ARG A 461 -2.19 10.21 0.11
C ARG A 461 -3.60 10.24 -0.42
N GLY A 462 -4.55 10.60 0.45
CA GLY A 462 -5.97 10.72 0.14
C GLY A 462 -6.80 9.50 0.55
N VAL A 463 -6.21 8.30 0.53
CA VAL A 463 -6.82 7.07 1.05
C VAL A 463 -5.96 6.45 2.15
N THR A 464 -6.59 5.65 3.02
CA THR A 464 -5.86 4.74 3.91
C THR A 464 -5.37 3.55 3.11
N HIS A 465 -4.23 2.97 3.49
CA HIS A 465 -3.58 1.90 2.74
C HIS A 465 -2.87 0.90 3.66
N ASN A 466 -2.63 -0.31 3.16
CA ASN A 466 -2.04 -1.42 3.93
C ASN A 466 -0.50 -1.45 3.97
N VAL A 467 0.21 -0.52 3.31
CA VAL A 467 1.69 -0.45 3.34
C VAL A 467 2.29 -0.65 4.75
N PRO A 468 1.76 -0.05 5.85
CA PRO A 468 2.30 -0.30 7.19
C PRO A 468 2.23 -1.77 7.62
N LEU A 469 1.16 -2.49 7.28
CA LEU A 469 1.04 -3.92 7.56
C LEU A 469 2.04 -4.72 6.74
N LEU A 470 2.12 -4.47 5.43
CA LEU A 470 3.07 -5.15 4.53
C LEU A 470 4.51 -4.97 5.03
N ARG A 471 4.84 -3.75 5.45
CA ARG A 471 6.15 -3.40 6.00
C ARG A 471 6.48 -4.15 7.30
N GLU A 472 5.50 -4.36 8.16
CA GLU A 472 5.67 -5.13 9.39
C GLU A 472 5.79 -6.64 9.12
N VAL A 473 5.04 -7.16 8.15
CA VAL A 473 5.13 -8.56 7.73
C VAL A 473 6.52 -8.88 7.21
N ILE A 474 7.04 -8.10 6.25
CA ILE A 474 8.31 -8.41 5.57
C ILE A 474 9.54 -8.29 6.49
N THR A 475 9.44 -7.55 7.60
CA THR A 475 10.50 -7.46 8.62
C THR A 475 10.23 -8.25 9.88
N ASN A 476 9.15 -9.03 9.91
CA ASN A 476 8.90 -9.93 11.02
C ASN A 476 9.95 -11.07 11.01
N PRO A 477 10.56 -11.41 12.16
CA PRO A 477 11.55 -12.50 12.24
C PRO A 477 11.04 -13.82 11.67
N LEU A 478 9.77 -14.19 11.92
CA LEU A 478 9.18 -15.43 11.39
C LEU A 478 9.11 -15.42 9.85
N PHE A 479 8.83 -14.27 9.24
CA PHE A 479 8.84 -14.13 7.79
C PHE A 479 10.26 -14.18 7.23
N ILE A 480 11.22 -13.50 7.87
CA ILE A 480 12.64 -13.49 7.47
C ILE A 480 13.26 -14.89 7.57
N GLU A 481 12.91 -15.66 8.59
CA GLU A 481 13.34 -17.06 8.75
C GLU A 481 12.59 -18.02 7.82
N GLY A 482 11.51 -17.56 7.20
CA GLY A 482 10.64 -18.39 6.36
C GLY A 482 9.75 -19.33 7.17
N ASN A 483 9.60 -19.14 8.48
CA ASN A 483 8.69 -19.88 9.35
C ASN A 483 7.26 -19.31 9.26
N ILE A 484 6.59 -19.59 8.14
CA ILE A 484 5.29 -19.03 7.80
C ILE A 484 4.29 -20.12 7.47
N THR A 485 3.01 -19.82 7.64
CA THR A 485 1.87 -20.67 7.26
C THR A 485 0.72 -19.77 6.80
N THR A 486 -0.35 -20.37 6.28
CA THR A 486 -1.61 -19.67 5.99
C THR A 486 -2.26 -18.99 7.21
N LYS A 487 -1.82 -19.31 8.44
CA LYS A 487 -2.27 -18.69 9.69
C LYS A 487 -1.35 -17.58 10.20
N PHE A 488 -0.33 -17.17 9.43
CA PHE A 488 0.65 -16.17 9.86
C PHE A 488 0.02 -14.89 10.42
N LEU A 489 -0.92 -14.25 9.70
CA LEU A 489 -1.52 -13.01 10.16
C LEU A 489 -2.34 -13.17 11.46
N PRO A 490 -3.27 -14.13 11.58
CA PRO A 490 -3.99 -14.34 12.84
C PRO A 490 -3.08 -14.77 14.00
N ASP A 491 -2.00 -15.51 13.74
CA ASP A 491 -1.07 -15.94 14.80
C ASP A 491 -0.18 -14.79 15.30
N VAL A 492 0.31 -13.95 14.38
CA VAL A 492 1.21 -12.82 14.70
C VAL A 492 0.42 -11.61 15.23
N TYR A 493 -0.81 -11.43 14.76
CA TYR A 493 -1.66 -10.28 15.08
C TYR A 493 -3.07 -10.73 15.50
N PRO A 494 -3.22 -11.50 16.60
CA PRO A 494 -4.50 -12.10 17.01
C PRO A 494 -5.60 -11.05 17.29
N ASP A 495 -5.21 -9.91 17.86
CA ASP A 495 -6.13 -8.80 18.18
C ASP A 495 -6.23 -7.77 17.05
N GLY A 496 -5.76 -8.11 15.86
CA GLY A 496 -5.64 -7.20 14.73
C GLY A 496 -4.33 -6.41 14.71
N PHE A 497 -4.01 -5.83 13.56
CA PHE A 497 -2.84 -4.98 13.41
C PHE A 497 -2.98 -3.67 14.21
N LYS A 498 -2.04 -3.40 15.12
CA LYS A 498 -2.02 -2.16 15.94
C LYS A 498 -0.95 -1.16 15.51
N GLY A 499 -0.25 -1.43 14.40
CA GLY A 499 0.87 -0.62 13.93
C GLY A 499 2.17 -0.96 14.65
N HIS A 500 3.27 -0.41 14.12
CA HIS A 500 4.60 -0.58 14.71
C HIS A 500 4.68 0.07 16.10
N SER A 501 5.27 -0.68 17.04
CA SER A 501 5.60 -0.21 18.38
C SER A 501 7.01 0.34 18.42
N LEU A 502 7.11 1.67 18.57
CA LEU A 502 8.41 2.36 18.59
C LEU A 502 9.23 1.97 19.83
N THR A 503 10.48 1.59 19.61
CA THR A 503 11.48 1.48 20.68
C THR A 503 11.83 2.87 21.23
N GLU A 504 12.36 2.94 22.45
CA GLU A 504 12.81 4.22 23.03
C GLU A 504 13.87 4.94 22.18
N ARG A 505 14.69 4.16 21.46
CA ARG A 505 15.63 4.70 20.50
C ARG A 505 14.92 5.34 19.31
N GLU A 506 14.00 4.62 18.67
CA GLU A 506 13.24 5.13 17.52
C GLU A 506 12.40 6.36 17.89
N LYS A 507 11.79 6.38 19.09
CA LYS A 507 11.08 7.57 19.58
C LYS A 507 12.00 8.78 19.66
N LYS A 508 13.20 8.62 20.22
CA LYS A 508 14.20 9.71 20.31
C LYS A 508 14.66 10.17 18.94
N GLU A 509 14.96 9.24 18.03
CA GLU A 509 15.34 9.57 16.66
C GLU A 509 14.21 10.35 15.95
N LEU A 510 12.94 10.00 16.21
CA LEU A 510 11.79 10.64 15.56
C LEU A 510 11.62 12.06 16.06
N LEU A 511 11.66 12.23 17.39
CA LEU A 511 11.61 13.53 18.04
C LEU A 511 12.77 14.42 17.59
N ALA A 512 13.98 13.86 17.46
CA ALA A 512 15.15 14.61 16.98
C ALA A 512 14.99 15.04 15.52
N THR A 513 14.52 14.14 14.64
CA THR A 513 14.31 14.42 13.22
C THR A 513 13.23 15.49 13.03
N ALA A 514 12.10 15.33 13.71
CA ALA A 514 11.00 16.27 13.77
C ALA A 514 11.44 17.68 14.14
N VAL A 515 12.14 17.80 15.26
CA VAL A 515 12.63 19.07 15.78
C VAL A 515 13.64 19.69 14.82
N SER A 516 14.55 18.90 14.26
CA SER A 516 15.55 19.39 13.30
C SER A 516 14.89 19.98 12.05
N LEU A 517 13.86 19.32 11.52
CA LEU A 517 13.10 19.80 10.37
C LEU A 517 12.33 21.08 10.67
N TYR A 518 11.69 21.15 11.84
CA TYR A 518 10.99 22.35 12.28
C TYR A 518 11.94 23.54 12.42
N VAL A 519 13.07 23.35 13.09
CA VAL A 519 14.08 24.40 13.27
C VAL A 519 14.66 24.83 11.92
N ALA A 520 14.98 23.89 11.03
CA ALA A 520 15.45 24.20 9.68
C ALA A 520 14.42 25.01 8.87
N ALA A 521 13.14 24.64 8.94
CA ALA A 521 12.05 25.38 8.29
C ALA A 521 11.89 26.80 8.87
N GLN A 522 11.97 26.95 10.19
CA GLN A 522 11.92 28.24 10.86
C GLN A 522 13.09 29.14 10.46
N GLN A 523 14.31 28.59 10.44
CA GLN A 523 15.51 29.31 10.00
C GLN A 523 15.41 29.74 8.53
N ARG A 524 14.87 28.87 7.66
CA ARG A 524 14.62 29.21 6.25
C ARG A 524 13.62 30.34 6.10
N SER A 525 12.51 30.31 6.84
CA SER A 525 11.49 31.35 6.82
C SER A 525 12.05 32.72 7.25
N GLN A 526 12.93 32.74 8.26
CA GLN A 526 13.61 33.97 8.69
C GLN A 526 14.52 34.57 7.60
N ARG A 527 15.17 33.74 6.78
CA ARG A 527 16.00 34.22 5.65
C ARG A 527 15.17 34.84 4.52
N PHE A 528 13.94 34.37 4.31
CA PHE A 528 13.07 34.89 3.25
C PHE A 528 12.45 36.26 3.58
N GLN A 529 12.43 36.65 4.87
CA GLN A 529 12.00 37.98 5.31
C GLN A 529 13.07 39.07 5.15
N GLU A 530 14.23 38.78 4.58
CA GLU A 530 15.35 39.74 4.38
C GLU A 530 15.12 40.73 3.21
N ASN A 531 13.92 41.32 3.09
CA ASN A 531 13.75 42.60 2.40
C ASN A 531 12.87 43.62 3.17
N PRO A 532 13.12 43.90 4.47
CA PRO A 532 12.45 44.99 5.15
C PRO A 532 13.18 46.32 4.88
N ARG A 533 12.43 47.39 4.63
CA ARG A 533 12.94 48.78 4.53
C ARG A 533 13.50 49.33 5.86
N VAL A 534 13.63 48.49 6.90
CA VAL A 534 14.11 48.84 8.24
C VAL A 534 15.08 47.76 8.72
N PRO A 535 16.25 48.11 9.32
CA PRO A 535 17.17 47.14 9.88
C PRO A 535 16.52 46.43 11.08
N LEU A 536 16.18 45.15 10.92
CA LEU A 536 15.82 44.28 12.04
C LEU A 536 17.11 43.78 12.69
N ALA A 537 17.24 43.95 14.01
CA ALA A 537 18.32 43.33 14.77
C ALA A 537 18.24 41.80 14.59
N LYS A 538 19.30 41.20 14.03
CA LYS A 538 19.39 39.75 13.86
C LYS A 538 19.49 39.09 15.23
N SER A 539 18.36 38.65 15.78
CA SER A 539 18.39 37.74 16.92
C SER A 539 18.71 36.35 16.40
N GLU A 540 19.98 35.94 16.49
CA GLU A 540 20.36 34.55 16.27
C GLU A 540 19.73 33.69 17.38
N VAL A 541 18.59 33.09 17.09
CA VAL A 541 18.02 32.06 17.97
C VAL A 541 18.97 30.87 17.91
N LYS A 542 19.68 30.60 19.01
CA LYS A 542 20.61 29.46 19.14
C LYS A 542 20.00 28.27 19.88
N ARG A 543 18.81 28.44 20.43
CA ARG A 543 18.12 27.43 21.23
C ARG A 543 16.61 27.52 21.05
N TRP A 544 15.98 26.38 20.89
CA TRP A 544 14.55 26.18 20.80
C TRP A 544 14.15 25.18 21.87
N ASP A 545 13.32 25.61 22.81
CA ASP A 545 12.65 24.69 23.72
C ASP A 545 11.26 24.41 23.14
N LEU A 546 11.07 23.18 22.64
CA LEU A 546 9.91 22.77 21.87
C LEU A 546 9.10 21.70 22.61
N SER A 547 7.82 21.61 22.24
CA SER A 547 6.93 20.54 22.66
C SER A 547 6.51 19.75 21.41
N ALA A 548 6.97 18.51 21.30
CA ALA A 548 6.63 17.62 20.21
C ALA A 548 5.59 16.59 20.68
N GLN A 549 4.54 16.35 19.90
CA GLN A 549 3.60 15.28 20.18
C GLN A 549 3.98 14.02 19.38
N LEU A 550 4.05 12.90 20.09
CA LEU A 550 4.28 11.57 19.53
C LEU A 550 3.34 10.60 20.25
N ASP A 551 2.58 9.81 19.48
CA ASP A 551 1.59 8.86 20.00
C ASP A 551 0.59 9.49 21.01
N GLY A 552 0.12 10.71 20.73
CA GLY A 552 -0.80 11.45 21.59
C GLY A 552 -0.19 11.96 22.91
N LYS A 553 1.12 11.77 23.11
CA LYS A 553 1.84 12.25 24.29
C LYS A 553 2.73 13.43 23.92
N SER A 554 2.80 14.40 24.84
CA SER A 554 3.67 15.56 24.67
C SER A 554 5.07 15.29 25.25
N HIS A 555 6.09 15.58 24.45
CA HIS A 555 7.50 15.43 24.77
C HIS A 555 8.19 16.79 24.74
N SER A 556 8.83 17.17 25.84
CA SER A 556 9.68 18.36 25.88
C SER A 556 11.03 18.04 25.23
N VAL A 557 11.36 18.79 24.18
CA VAL A 557 12.60 18.61 23.41
C VAL A 557 13.28 19.97 23.25
N THR A 558 14.50 20.08 23.74
CA THR A 558 15.36 21.23 23.43
C THR A 558 16.15 20.94 22.17
N ALA A 559 16.12 21.82 21.18
CA ALA A 559 17.15 21.89 20.14
C ALA A 559 18.09 23.06 20.43
N SER A 560 19.38 22.86 20.27
CA SER A 560 20.37 23.92 20.28
C SER A 560 21.20 23.85 19.01
N GLN A 561 21.50 25.01 18.44
CA GLN A 561 22.45 25.14 17.35
C GLN A 561 23.83 25.37 17.95
N ASP A 562 24.64 24.32 17.99
CA ASP A 562 26.06 24.40 18.33
C ASP A 562 26.86 23.99 17.07
N GLY A 563 27.05 24.94 16.16
CA GLY A 563 27.51 24.64 14.80
C GLY A 563 26.45 23.92 13.94
N ALA A 564 26.79 22.77 13.35
CA ALA A 564 25.93 22.00 12.42
C ALA A 564 25.16 20.83 13.06
N LEU A 565 25.16 20.70 14.40
CA LEU A 565 24.55 19.57 15.12
C LEU A 565 23.36 20.03 15.97
N PHE A 566 22.23 19.32 15.86
CA PHE A 566 21.04 19.49 16.71
C PHE A 566 21.03 18.40 17.80
N CYS A 567 20.86 18.77 19.06
CA CYS A 567 20.92 17.83 20.19
C CYS A 567 19.64 17.90 21.05
N GLY A 568 18.82 16.85 21.01
CA GLY A 568 17.56 16.72 21.76
C GLY A 568 17.75 16.12 23.15
N LYS A 569 17.31 16.80 24.22
CA LYS A 569 17.18 16.20 25.57
C LYS A 569 15.71 16.16 26.00
N ASN A 570 15.26 15.00 26.49
CA ASN A 570 13.98 14.87 27.19
C ASN A 570 14.09 15.55 28.55
N PHE A 571 13.23 16.53 28.82
CA PHE A 571 13.10 17.15 30.14
C PHE A 571 12.02 16.41 30.94
N ASP A 572 12.39 15.80 32.07
CA ASP A 572 11.42 15.27 33.05
C ASP A 572 11.16 16.36 34.10
N PRO A 573 9.97 16.98 34.12
CA PRO A 573 9.66 18.09 35.03
C PRO A 573 9.65 17.69 36.51
N LYS A 574 9.69 16.40 36.86
CA LYS A 574 9.71 15.93 38.26
C LYS A 574 11.10 15.95 38.92
N LYS A 575 12.16 16.36 38.21
CA LYS A 575 13.54 16.39 38.74
C LYS A 575 14.24 17.74 38.53
N ALA A 576 13.61 18.83 38.96
CA ALA A 576 14.28 20.13 39.03
C ALA A 576 15.12 20.23 40.32
N TRP A 577 16.44 20.16 40.19
CA TRP A 577 17.41 20.34 41.28
C TRP A 577 17.79 21.82 41.41
N CYS A 578 17.57 22.43 42.58
CA CYS A 578 18.06 23.78 42.86
C CYS A 578 19.57 23.74 43.13
N ARG A 579 20.38 24.29 42.22
CA ARG A 579 21.85 24.21 42.25
C ARG A 579 22.53 24.99 43.38
N SER A 580 21.80 25.72 44.24
CA SER A 580 22.41 26.53 45.30
C SER A 580 22.32 25.95 46.71
N CYS A 581 21.51 24.91 46.97
CA CYS A 581 21.34 24.36 48.33
C CYS A 581 21.36 22.83 48.46
N ASN A 582 21.47 22.08 47.36
CA ASN A 582 21.59 20.60 47.34
C ASN A 582 20.65 19.86 48.33
N GLN A 583 19.40 20.28 48.43
CA GLN A 583 18.31 19.55 49.08
C GLN A 583 17.07 19.54 48.18
N GLN A 584 16.27 18.48 48.26
CA GLN A 584 14.92 18.44 47.68
C GLN A 584 13.97 19.23 48.60
N GLY A 585 13.61 20.44 48.19
CA GLY A 585 12.74 21.32 48.97
C GLY A 585 11.30 21.35 48.45
N HIS A 586 10.37 20.86 49.28
CA HIS A 586 8.94 21.18 49.24
C HIS A 586 8.70 22.69 49.48
N GLN A 587 7.57 23.20 48.97
CA GLN A 587 7.11 24.59 49.14
C GLN A 587 7.04 25.02 50.63
N THR A 588 7.54 26.22 50.95
CA THR A 588 6.81 27.36 51.56
C THR A 588 7.77 28.44 52.11
N GLY A 589 7.45 29.73 51.88
CA GLY A 589 7.70 30.83 52.84
C GLY A 589 9.05 31.55 52.83
N ASP A 590 8.98 32.88 52.92
CA ASP A 590 10.08 33.86 52.96
C ASP A 590 11.25 33.57 53.93
N LYS A 591 12.49 33.76 53.47
CA LYS A 591 13.61 34.53 54.10
C LYS A 591 14.98 34.16 53.50
N ALA A 592 15.85 35.17 53.41
CA ALA A 592 17.20 35.12 52.83
C ALA A 592 18.20 34.24 53.63
N CYS A 593 19.18 33.63 52.96
CA CYS A 593 20.25 32.83 53.57
C CYS A 593 21.66 33.41 53.27
N PRO A 594 22.57 33.54 54.26
CA PRO A 594 23.90 34.15 54.09
C PRO A 594 25.04 33.13 53.84
N LYS A 595 26.13 33.61 53.22
CA LYS A 595 27.36 32.86 52.91
C LYS A 595 28.16 32.44 54.16
N LYS A 596 28.74 31.24 54.17
CA LYS A 596 30.08 30.92 54.73
C LYS A 596 30.56 29.54 54.26
N GLY A 597 31.87 29.42 54.01
CA GLY A 597 32.53 28.22 53.49
C GLY A 597 33.15 27.32 54.55
N SER A 598 33.57 26.14 54.12
CA SER A 598 34.80 25.44 54.54
C SER A 598 34.86 24.06 53.87
N THR A 599 36.08 23.56 53.76
CA THR A 599 36.61 22.39 53.07
C THR A 599 36.23 21.04 53.70
N SER A 600 36.00 20.01 52.88
CA SER A 600 36.60 18.67 53.06
C SER A 600 36.27 17.72 51.90
N THR A 601 37.27 16.89 51.61
CA THR A 601 37.38 15.80 50.63
C THR A 601 36.48 14.61 50.94
N THR A 602 35.74 14.15 49.93
CA THR A 602 35.33 12.74 49.76
C THR A 602 35.03 12.47 48.28
N THR A 603 35.69 11.46 47.72
CA THR A 603 35.46 10.88 46.39
C THR A 603 34.09 10.18 46.34
N PRO A 604 33.35 10.30 45.23
CA PRO A 604 32.49 9.20 44.81
C PRO A 604 32.59 8.89 43.30
N VAL A 605 32.81 7.59 43.04
CA VAL A 605 32.15 6.72 42.04
C VAL A 605 31.70 7.36 40.72
N SER A 606 32.37 6.93 39.65
CA SER A 606 32.06 7.23 38.25
C SER A 606 30.69 6.66 37.82
N THR A 607 29.68 7.51 37.69
CA THR A 607 28.52 7.25 36.81
C THR A 607 28.85 7.77 35.41
N GLY A 608 28.93 6.85 34.44
CA GLY A 608 29.33 7.13 33.06
C GLY A 608 28.45 8.18 32.37
N LEU A 609 29.10 9.25 31.92
CA LEU A 609 28.61 10.13 30.87
C LEU A 609 28.71 9.37 29.54
N ALA A 610 27.58 8.95 28.96
CA ALA A 610 27.54 8.61 27.55
C ALA A 610 27.65 9.91 26.74
N SER A 611 28.89 10.28 26.43
CA SER A 611 29.22 11.20 25.34
C SER A 611 29.34 10.37 24.07
N PHE A 612 28.57 10.72 23.04
CA PHE A 612 28.67 10.03 21.74
C PHE A 612 29.87 10.59 20.99
N GLN A 613 30.92 9.77 20.90
CA GLN A 613 32.04 9.96 19.98
C GLN A 613 31.84 8.98 18.82
N VAL A 614 31.60 9.50 17.61
CA VAL A 614 31.61 8.67 16.39
C VAL A 614 33.07 8.30 16.13
N GLY A 615 33.42 7.05 16.42
CA GLY A 615 34.73 6.47 16.21
C GLY A 615 35.11 6.48 14.72
N SER A 616 36.32 6.96 14.48
CA SER A 616 37.00 7.13 13.21
C SER A 616 37.35 5.81 12.52
N THR A 617 36.80 5.58 11.32
CA THR A 617 37.50 5.01 10.14
C THR A 617 36.58 5.07 8.92
N VAL A 618 36.31 6.28 8.41
CA VAL A 618 35.97 6.50 7.00
C VAL A 618 36.55 7.87 6.63
N CYS A 619 37.26 7.94 5.50
CA CYS A 619 38.01 9.10 5.04
C CYS A 619 37.17 10.41 4.99
N PRO A 620 37.80 11.60 5.17
CA PRO A 620 37.11 12.89 5.29
C PRO A 620 36.50 13.46 3.99
N GLU A 621 36.15 12.65 3.00
CA GLU A 621 35.73 13.13 1.67
C GLU A 621 34.30 12.80 1.23
N GLN A 622 33.46 12.14 2.04
CA GLN A 622 32.08 11.84 1.62
C GLN A 622 31.00 12.02 2.70
N ILE A 623 30.88 13.23 3.28
CA ILE A 623 29.57 13.89 3.47
C ILE A 623 29.84 15.39 3.31
N ARG A 624 29.95 15.86 2.06
CA ARG A 624 29.74 17.27 1.74
C ARG A 624 28.27 17.42 1.39
N VAL A 625 27.49 18.08 2.25
CA VAL A 625 26.24 18.69 1.82
C VAL A 625 26.62 19.89 0.95
N HIS A 626 26.84 19.65 -0.34
CA HIS A 626 26.96 20.70 -1.34
C HIS A 626 25.57 21.29 -1.57
N THR A 627 25.24 22.38 -0.90
CA THR A 627 24.18 23.29 -1.35
C THR A 627 24.76 24.21 -2.42
N GLU A 628 24.93 23.72 -3.65
CA GLU A 628 25.05 24.60 -4.82
C GLU A 628 23.64 24.94 -5.29
N ALA A 629 23.14 26.10 -4.85
CA ALA A 629 21.93 26.70 -5.39
C ALA A 629 22.25 27.26 -6.78
N THR A 630 21.84 26.55 -7.83
CA THR A 630 21.74 27.15 -9.17
C THR A 630 20.40 27.87 -9.24
N LEU A 631 20.43 29.17 -9.50
CA LEU A 631 19.26 30.01 -9.74
C LEU A 631 18.42 29.41 -10.88
N VAL A 632 17.24 28.90 -10.55
CA VAL A 632 16.16 28.69 -11.53
C VAL A 632 15.00 29.56 -11.09
N SER A 633 14.64 30.49 -11.98
CA SER A 633 13.53 31.42 -11.86
C SER A 633 12.19 30.68 -11.76
N GLU A 634 11.34 31.19 -10.87
CA GLU A 634 9.88 31.01 -10.83
C GLU A 634 9.36 29.56 -10.79
N GLY A 635 8.97 29.13 -9.58
CA GLY A 635 7.82 28.24 -9.43
C GLY A 635 8.06 26.76 -9.13
N GLU A 636 9.01 26.38 -8.27
CA GLU A 636 9.01 25.03 -7.66
C GLU A 636 9.49 25.07 -6.21
N VAL A 637 8.67 24.57 -5.28
CA VAL A 637 9.00 24.43 -3.86
C VAL A 637 9.81 23.15 -3.65
N ASP A 638 10.98 23.31 -3.01
CA ASP A 638 11.98 22.29 -2.69
C ASP A 638 11.42 20.92 -2.24
N LEU A 639 11.69 19.91 -3.06
CA LEU A 639 11.63 18.50 -2.68
C LEU A 639 12.80 18.06 -1.76
N ALA A 640 13.82 18.91 -1.58
CA ALA A 640 15.08 18.56 -0.92
C ALA A 640 15.00 18.42 0.61
N ILE A 641 14.07 19.08 1.31
CA ILE A 641 13.97 19.00 2.78
C ILE A 641 13.43 17.63 3.26
N LEU A 642 12.69 16.92 2.40
CA LEU A 642 12.16 15.58 2.70
C LEU A 642 13.21 14.47 2.52
N ALA A 643 14.33 14.74 1.86
CA ALA A 643 15.43 13.79 1.68
C ALA A 643 16.31 13.62 2.94
N ALA A 644 16.10 14.43 3.98
CA ALA A 644 16.89 14.41 5.21
C ALA A 644 16.40 13.42 6.30
N TRP A 645 15.34 12.65 6.03
CA TRP A 645 14.92 11.59 6.95
C TRP A 645 15.86 10.38 6.84
N PRO A 646 16.41 9.88 7.96
CA PRO A 646 17.10 8.59 7.95
C PRO A 646 16.18 7.50 7.37
N PRO A 647 16.68 6.56 6.54
CA PRO A 647 15.85 5.57 5.86
C PRO A 647 14.92 4.79 6.81
N ASN A 648 15.43 4.41 7.98
CA ASN A 648 14.70 3.69 9.04
C ASN A 648 13.56 4.49 9.70
N MET A 649 13.46 5.78 9.42
CA MET A 649 12.53 6.70 10.10
C MET A 649 11.31 7.06 9.24
N LYS A 650 11.41 6.92 7.91
CA LYS A 650 10.36 7.27 6.95
C LYS A 650 9.01 6.59 7.28
N LYS A 651 9.04 5.38 7.85
CA LYS A 651 7.87 4.59 8.26
C LYS A 651 6.97 5.22 9.32
N TYR A 652 7.43 6.22 10.08
CA TYR A 652 6.68 6.77 11.22
C TYR A 652 6.10 8.18 10.98
N ARG A 653 6.15 8.66 9.73
CA ARG A 653 5.73 10.00 9.32
C ARG A 653 4.32 10.42 9.78
N GLN A 654 3.40 9.47 9.94
CA GLN A 654 1.99 9.74 10.26
C GLN A 654 1.73 10.04 11.75
N LYS A 655 2.69 9.78 12.66
CA LYS A 655 2.49 9.80 14.12
C LYS A 655 2.97 11.08 14.83
N LEU A 656 3.37 12.12 14.08
CA LEU A 656 4.20 13.20 14.62
C LEU A 656 3.65 14.62 14.35
N PHE A 657 3.49 15.41 15.42
CA PHE A 657 3.00 16.80 15.40
C PHE A 657 3.92 17.72 16.20
N ILE A 658 4.07 18.98 15.77
CA ILE A 658 4.86 20.01 16.48
C ILE A 658 3.99 21.26 16.63
N ASN A 659 3.80 21.74 17.87
CA ASN A 659 2.99 22.93 18.18
C ASN A 659 1.57 22.93 17.55
N GLY A 660 0.91 21.76 17.50
CA GLY A 660 -0.44 21.63 16.94
C GLY A 660 -0.52 21.55 15.41
N THR A 661 0.62 21.62 14.72
CA THR A 661 0.71 21.44 13.26
C THR A 661 1.23 20.04 12.95
N ARG A 662 0.53 19.31 12.07
CA ARG A 662 1.04 18.05 11.52
C ARG A 662 2.32 18.37 10.75
N VAL A 663 3.41 17.64 10.94
CA VAL A 663 4.68 17.97 10.25
C VAL A 663 4.53 17.91 8.71
N GLU A 664 3.56 17.15 8.21
CA GLU A 664 3.17 17.13 6.80
C GLU A 664 2.46 18.42 6.32
N ALA A 665 1.80 19.17 7.22
CA ALA A 665 1.12 20.44 6.93
C ALA A 665 2.08 21.65 6.89
N LEU A 666 3.35 21.47 7.25
CA LEU A 666 4.40 22.47 7.02
C LEU A 666 4.78 22.58 5.52
N ARG A 667 4.20 21.75 4.64
CA ARG A 667 4.25 21.92 3.18
C ARG A 667 3.49 23.16 2.69
N ASP A 668 2.38 23.51 3.36
CA ASP A 668 1.39 24.46 2.81
C ASP A 668 1.34 25.81 3.55
N THR A 669 2.27 26.07 4.48
CA THR A 669 2.38 27.42 5.07
C THR A 669 3.17 28.33 4.12
N GLY A 670 2.57 28.63 2.97
CA GLY A 670 2.86 29.83 2.19
C GLY A 670 2.44 31.05 3.00
N ALA A 671 3.28 31.49 3.93
CA ALA A 671 3.10 32.75 4.62
C ALA A 671 3.55 33.90 3.69
N SER A 672 2.60 34.53 3.00
CA SER A 672 2.74 35.89 2.50
C SER A 672 1.63 36.77 3.09
N VAL A 673 2.03 37.83 3.79
CA VAL A 673 1.14 38.86 4.32
C VAL A 673 0.82 39.87 3.21
N THR A 674 -0.48 39.98 2.92
CA THR A 674 -1.31 41.09 2.43
C THR A 674 -0.79 42.06 1.34
N MET A 675 -1.56 42.15 0.25
CA MET A 675 -1.87 43.43 -0.41
C MET A 675 -3.39 43.57 -0.55
N VAL A 676 -3.92 44.65 0.02
CA VAL A 676 -5.27 45.15 -0.25
C VAL A 676 -5.22 45.89 -1.58
N THR A 677 -6.09 45.50 -2.52
CA THR A 677 -6.61 46.43 -3.54
C THR A 677 -8.08 46.15 -3.75
N ASP A 678 -8.90 47.15 -3.46
CA ASP A 678 -10.30 47.26 -3.87
C ASP A 678 -10.43 47.04 -5.39
N LYS A 679 -11.34 46.15 -5.82
CA LYS A 679 -12.34 46.38 -6.87
C LYS A 679 -13.18 45.13 -7.19
N LEU A 680 -14.49 45.29 -6.95
CA LEU A 680 -15.67 44.73 -7.62
C LEU A 680 -15.46 43.87 -8.88
N VAL A 681 -16.02 42.64 -8.88
CA VAL A 681 -16.83 42.05 -9.99
C VAL A 681 -17.89 41.08 -9.42
N SER A 682 -19.03 41.01 -10.11
CA SER A 682 -20.42 40.63 -9.80
C SER A 682 -20.77 39.12 -9.68
N PRO A 683 -22.02 38.76 -9.29
CA PRO A 683 -22.45 37.41 -8.89
C PRO A 683 -23.23 36.62 -9.97
N GLY A 684 -23.28 35.29 -9.83
CA GLY A 684 -24.40 34.47 -10.32
C GLY A 684 -24.04 33.12 -10.94
N GLN A 685 -24.44 32.02 -10.29
CA GLN A 685 -25.24 30.94 -10.88
C GLN A 685 -25.56 29.86 -9.82
N TYR A 686 -26.85 29.59 -9.65
CA TYR A 686 -27.39 28.44 -8.92
C TYR A 686 -27.63 27.29 -9.90
N LEU A 687 -27.37 26.05 -9.48
CA LEU A 687 -28.02 24.87 -10.02
C LEU A 687 -28.50 23.97 -8.87
N THR A 688 -29.76 23.59 -9.00
CA THR A 688 -30.67 22.91 -8.05
C THR A 688 -30.38 21.42 -7.91
N GLY A 689 -30.36 20.90 -6.68
CA GLY A 689 -30.32 19.47 -6.39
C GLY A 689 -31.73 18.85 -6.38
N GLN A 690 -31.89 17.71 -7.06
CA GLN A 690 -33.04 16.81 -6.94
C GLN A 690 -32.85 15.83 -5.78
N THR A 691 -33.92 15.58 -5.03
CA THR A 691 -34.04 14.53 -4.01
C THR A 691 -34.70 13.27 -4.59
N TYR A 692 -34.21 12.09 -4.21
CA TYR A 692 -34.88 10.81 -4.45
C TYR A 692 -35.18 10.11 -3.12
N PRO A 693 -36.34 9.44 -2.97
CA PRO A 693 -36.70 8.70 -1.77
C PRO A 693 -36.16 7.26 -1.80
N VAL A 694 -35.87 6.69 -0.62
CA VAL A 694 -35.61 5.26 -0.43
C VAL A 694 -36.69 4.67 0.48
N THR A 695 -37.40 3.67 -0.02
CA THR A 695 -38.38 2.84 0.70
C THR A 695 -37.74 1.52 1.16
N ASN A 696 -38.14 1.01 2.33
CA ASN A 696 -37.79 -0.33 2.83
C ASN A 696 -39.05 -1.20 3.02
N ALA A 697 -38.83 -2.52 3.03
CA ALA A 697 -39.76 -3.60 2.69
C ALA A 697 -40.92 -3.94 3.66
N ASP A 698 -41.22 -3.13 4.68
CA ASP A 698 -42.32 -3.42 5.63
C ASP A 698 -43.33 -2.28 5.82
N ASN A 699 -43.38 -1.31 4.90
CA ASN A 699 -44.41 -0.27 4.76
C ASN A 699 -44.98 0.36 6.05
N GLN A 700 -44.18 0.49 7.11
CA GLN A 700 -44.52 1.19 8.35
C GLN A 700 -43.50 2.29 8.63
N THR A 701 -43.97 3.54 8.61
CA THR A 701 -43.22 4.72 9.01
C THR A 701 -43.10 4.75 10.53
N LYS A 702 -41.96 4.30 11.09
CA LYS A 702 -41.60 4.53 12.50
C LYS A 702 -40.33 5.36 12.59
N VAL A 703 -40.48 6.56 13.13
CA VAL A 703 -39.38 7.42 13.58
C VAL A 703 -38.94 6.93 14.95
N HIS A 704 -37.71 6.42 15.08
CA HIS A 704 -37.11 6.17 16.39
C HIS A 704 -36.23 7.36 16.80
N PRO A 705 -36.44 7.95 18.00
CA PRO A 705 -35.59 8.99 18.54
C PRO A 705 -34.36 8.37 19.22
N MET A 706 -33.15 8.87 18.91
CA MET A 706 -31.94 8.55 19.68
C MET A 706 -31.65 9.67 20.68
N ALA A 707 -31.67 9.27 21.96
CA ALA A 707 -31.11 9.84 23.19
C ALA A 707 -30.77 11.35 23.23
N MET A 708 -31.56 12.10 24.03
CA MET A 708 -31.16 13.35 24.67
C MET A 708 -30.37 13.07 25.96
N VAL A 709 -29.28 13.78 26.18
CA VAL A 709 -28.68 13.99 27.51
C VAL A 709 -28.96 15.45 27.90
N THR A 710 -29.73 15.62 28.99
CA THR A 710 -30.11 16.91 29.58
C THR A 710 -29.05 17.38 30.57
N LEU A 711 -28.69 18.66 30.52
CA LEU A 711 -28.19 19.42 31.69
C LEU A 711 -28.93 20.76 31.70
N GLU A 712 -29.70 21.00 32.76
CA GLU A 712 -30.46 22.23 33.00
C GLU A 712 -29.56 23.38 33.48
N TRP A 713 -29.95 24.63 33.17
CA TRP A 713 -30.28 25.62 34.21
C TRP A 713 -31.05 26.83 33.65
N GLY A 714 -32.26 27.04 34.21
CA GLY A 714 -32.83 28.33 34.62
C GLY A 714 -33.13 29.45 33.61
N GLY A 715 -34.42 29.66 33.32
CA GLY A 715 -35.01 31.01 33.39
C GLY A 715 -35.55 31.66 32.11
N VAL A 716 -36.89 31.64 32.01
CA VAL A 716 -37.78 32.66 31.39
C VAL A 716 -37.89 32.71 29.84
N THR A 717 -38.84 31.89 29.37
CA THR A 717 -39.90 32.14 28.37
C THR A 717 -39.90 33.41 27.50
N GLY A 718 -40.03 33.21 26.19
CA GLY A 718 -40.52 34.24 25.26
C GLY A 718 -40.48 33.82 23.77
N LEU A 719 -41.51 33.12 23.31
CA LEU A 719 -41.79 32.89 21.88
C LEU A 719 -41.99 34.23 21.15
N LYS A 720 -41.27 34.45 20.04
CA LYS A 720 -41.80 35.17 18.87
C LYS A 720 -40.97 34.91 17.60
N GLN A 721 -41.69 34.47 16.58
CA GLN A 721 -41.29 34.28 15.20
C GLN A 721 -41.25 35.64 14.50
N VAL A 722 -40.12 36.05 13.91
CA VAL A 722 -40.05 37.15 12.92
C VAL A 722 -39.00 36.86 11.86
N VAL A 723 -39.46 36.84 10.61
CA VAL A 723 -38.69 36.90 9.37
C VAL A 723 -38.58 38.37 8.97
N VAL A 724 -37.39 38.98 8.81
CA VAL A 724 -37.15 40.14 7.93
C VAL A 724 -35.66 40.24 7.51
N SER A 725 -35.48 40.69 6.27
CA SER A 725 -34.30 40.99 5.46
C SER A 725 -33.45 42.21 5.85
N SER A 726 -32.27 42.31 5.20
CA SER A 726 -31.57 43.51 4.69
C SER A 726 -30.98 44.59 5.63
N ALA A 727 -29.64 44.74 5.52
CA ALA A 727 -28.80 45.96 5.40
C ALA A 727 -28.74 47.07 6.50
N ILE A 728 -27.53 47.23 7.10
CA ILE A 728 -26.72 48.47 7.43
C ILE A 728 -27.33 49.50 8.45
N PRO A 729 -26.62 50.33 9.29
CA PRO A 729 -25.19 50.73 9.40
C PRO A 729 -24.53 50.73 10.83
N VAL A 730 -23.25 51.10 10.82
CA VAL A 730 -22.36 51.55 11.91
C VAL A 730 -22.74 52.96 12.41
N ASP A 731 -22.78 53.20 13.73
CA ASP A 731 -22.11 54.34 14.43
C ASP A 731 -22.49 54.49 15.92
N CYS A 732 -21.56 55.14 16.66
CA CYS A 732 -21.67 55.80 17.98
C CYS A 732 -21.60 54.95 19.26
N LEU A 733 -20.99 55.38 20.37
CA LEU A 733 -19.92 56.32 20.77
C LEU A 733 -19.91 56.22 22.31
N LEU A 734 -18.70 56.20 22.90
CA LEU A 734 -18.30 56.74 24.21
C LEU A 734 -19.25 56.65 25.43
N GLY A 735 -18.76 55.98 26.49
CA GLY A 735 -19.21 56.15 27.87
C GLY A 735 -18.11 55.76 28.85
N ASN A 736 -17.59 56.76 29.57
CA ASN A 736 -16.55 56.66 30.60
C ASN A 736 -17.06 55.91 31.85
N ASP A 737 -16.23 55.02 32.41
CA ASP A 737 -16.12 54.87 33.87
C ASP A 737 -14.78 54.18 34.26
N PRO A 738 -14.00 54.74 35.20
CA PRO A 738 -12.83 54.08 35.79
C PRO A 738 -13.29 53.22 36.98
N GLU A 739 -12.77 52.00 37.08
CA GLU A 739 -13.05 51.02 38.15
C GLU A 739 -14.38 50.26 38.08
N SER A 740 -14.50 49.35 37.12
CA SER A 740 -15.17 48.08 37.38
C SER A 740 -14.50 46.93 36.64
N SER A 741 -14.08 45.92 37.40
CA SER A 741 -13.55 44.66 36.90
C SER A 741 -14.70 43.79 36.40
N ALA A 742 -14.90 43.72 35.08
CA ALA A 742 -15.78 42.75 34.45
C ALA A 742 -15.09 42.11 33.23
N TRP A 743 -14.99 40.79 33.26
CA TRP A 743 -14.50 39.96 32.17
C TRP A 743 -15.59 39.88 31.09
N ALA A 744 -15.30 40.32 29.87
CA ALA A 744 -16.14 40.08 28.70
C ALA A 744 -15.47 39.07 27.76
N GLU A 745 -16.02 37.86 27.72
CA GLU A 745 -15.66 36.80 26.77
C GLU A 745 -16.52 36.98 25.51
N VAL A 746 -15.94 37.50 24.41
CA VAL A 746 -16.61 37.50 23.10
C VAL A 746 -16.34 36.17 22.41
N LYS A 747 -17.30 35.24 22.46
CA LYS A 747 -17.30 34.00 21.68
C LYS A 747 -17.86 34.25 20.28
N LEU A 748 -17.00 34.28 19.27
CA LEU A 748 -17.40 34.00 17.89
C LEU A 748 -17.41 32.48 17.69
N LYS A 749 -18.60 31.89 17.63
CA LYS A 749 -18.83 30.51 17.19
C LYS A 749 -18.92 30.47 15.67
N THR A 750 -18.03 29.72 15.02
CA THR A 750 -18.23 29.21 13.66
C THR A 750 -17.90 27.72 13.60
N HIS A 751 -18.95 26.95 13.25
CA HIS A 751 -19.00 25.59 12.70
C HIS A 751 -17.85 24.61 12.98
N ALA A 752 -18.02 23.81 14.03
CA ALA A 752 -17.36 22.52 14.20
C ALA A 752 -18.43 21.43 14.44
N ALA A 753 -19.09 21.00 13.36
CA ALA A 753 -19.98 19.84 13.37
C ALA A 753 -19.99 19.20 11.96
N MET A 754 -18.84 18.67 11.53
CA MET A 754 -18.77 17.71 10.42
C MET A 754 -17.47 16.89 10.35
N LEU A 755 -16.57 17.03 11.33
CA LEU A 755 -15.34 16.25 11.42
C LEU A 755 -15.19 15.78 12.87
N GLY A 756 -15.42 14.48 13.12
CA GLY A 756 -15.25 13.86 14.43
C GLY A 756 -13.80 13.90 14.90
N ILE A 757 -13.41 15.02 15.50
CA ILE A 757 -12.10 15.25 16.13
C ILE A 757 -12.35 15.39 17.63
N PRO A 758 -11.73 14.55 18.49
CA PRO A 758 -11.69 14.84 19.92
C PRO A 758 -10.60 15.89 20.20
N GLU A 759 -11.03 16.97 20.87
CA GLU A 759 -10.23 17.93 21.67
C GLU A 759 -9.31 18.93 20.95
N LEU A 760 -9.73 20.20 20.97
CA LEU A 760 -8.90 21.39 20.74
C LEU A 760 -8.21 21.79 22.06
N VAL A 761 -6.87 21.76 22.09
CA VAL A 761 -6.08 22.31 23.19
C VAL A 761 -5.78 23.79 22.92
N CYS A 762 -6.21 24.66 23.84
CA CYS A 762 -5.88 26.08 23.88
C CYS A 762 -4.45 26.29 24.43
N ILE A 763 -3.60 27.11 23.80
CA ILE A 763 -2.25 27.45 24.30
C ILE A 763 -2.22 28.92 24.76
N LYS A 764 -1.94 29.13 26.05
CA LYS A 764 -1.54 30.42 26.63
C LYS A 764 -0.06 30.69 26.34
N THR A 765 0.26 31.85 25.79
CA THR A 765 1.60 32.43 25.82
C THR A 765 1.69 33.43 26.97
N THR A 766 2.61 33.21 27.92
CA THR A 766 3.00 34.22 28.92
C THR A 766 4.30 34.86 28.45
N ALA A 767 4.22 36.09 27.94
CA ALA A 767 5.37 36.97 27.77
C ALA A 767 5.40 37.95 28.95
N GLN A 768 6.34 37.79 29.89
CA GLN A 768 6.68 38.84 30.85
C GLN A 768 7.61 39.85 30.16
N CYS A 769 7.07 40.97 29.70
CA CYS A 769 7.88 42.15 29.42
C CYS A 769 8.04 42.95 30.73
N LYS A 770 9.26 42.97 31.29
CA LYS A 770 9.65 43.98 32.28
C LYS A 770 9.93 45.28 31.54
N ALA A 771 9.14 46.32 31.83
CA ALA A 771 9.33 47.66 31.31
C ALA A 771 10.59 48.33 31.87
N ARG A 772 11.34 49.00 31.00
CA ARG A 772 12.06 50.24 31.29
C ARG A 772 11.82 51.21 30.16
#